data_AF-A0A337SE68-F1
#
_entry.id   AF-A0A337SE68-F1
#
_cell.length_a   1.000
_cell.length_b   1.000
_cell.length_c   1.000
_cell.angle_alpha   90.00
_cell.angle_beta   90.00
_cell.angle_gamma   90.00
#
_symmetry.space_group_name_H-M   'P 1'
#
loop_
_entity.id
_entity.type
_entity.pdbx_description
1 polymer ?
#
loop_
_entity_poly.entity_id
_entity_poly.type
_entity_poly.pdbx_seq_one_letter_code
_entity_poly.pdbx_strand_id
1 'polypeptide(L)'
;MANKTQEDGGIHFPFPFTPYSIQKDFMAELYRVLDAGKIGIFESPTGTGKSLSLICGALSWLRDFEQKKHQEEARLLETGTVPLSDGKDQPPFLSSSCKETPDTLRPAGEPDWVTQFVQKKEERDLVDRLKEEQVRRKKREERLQQIRHNAQLKYAAKRMRREEEEMERLLHLSREMLAEGTGTEPLEQLVCGDEELVLAEYESDEEKGAARGVDEEEEEEDLEEEHVTKIYYCSRTHSQLAQFVHEVQRSPFGKDTRLVSLGSRQNLCINEDVKNLGSAQLINDRCMEMQRSKHEKSRAEDEKPKRRRQEHQAACPFYSYEQLQLLRDEVLVGVKDIEQLVSLGKEARACPYYGSRFAIPAAQLVVLPYQMLLHGATRQAAGIRLQGQVVVIDEAHNLIDTITGIYSAEVSGSQFCQAHSQLLQYMERYGKRLKAKNLMYIKQLLYLLEQFVTVLGGNIKQNPNTQSLSQTGTELKTINDFLFQSQIDNINLFKVRRYCEKSMVSRKLFGFTERYGTVLASSREQSRLAGFQHFLQSLQPALTETPVPHGDEGEARVPRSASPLMHIEGFLAALTTANQDGRVILNRQGSLSLSSLKFLLLNPAVHFAQVVKECRAVVIAGGTMQPVSDFREQLLACAGVEAERVVEFSCGHVIPPDNILPLVICSGPSSQQLEFTYQKRELPQMIFQEPKRANQVEQVLLEYSRCIKCCGHAGGAVTGALLLSVVGGKMSEGINFSDDLGRCVVMVGMPYPNIKSPELQEKMAYLDQTLPRIPGQPPPGKALVENLCMKAVNQSIGRAIRHQKDFASIVLLDHRYARPPVLGKLPAWIRDRVEVKATFGPAFAAMRKFHRERPGPS
;
A
#
# COMPACT_ATOMS: atom_id res chain seq x y z
N MET A 1 -30.14 32.02 23.02
CA MET A 1 -30.33 32.66 21.69
C MET A 1 -29.09 32.37 20.87
N ALA A 2 -29.24 31.52 19.87
CA ALA A 2 -28.14 30.95 19.08
C ALA A 2 -27.62 31.99 18.08
N ASN A 3 -26.31 32.25 18.13
CA ASN A 3 -25.63 33.12 17.18
C ASN A 3 -25.54 32.40 15.83
N LYS A 4 -26.38 32.82 14.88
CA LYS A 4 -26.25 32.49 13.46
C LYS A 4 -25.01 33.21 12.91
N THR A 5 -23.86 32.55 12.95
CA THR A 5 -22.72 32.94 12.12
C THR A 5 -23.03 32.60 10.68
N GLN A 6 -23.02 33.62 9.81
CA GLN A 6 -23.18 33.53 8.36
C GLN A 6 -22.42 32.32 7.78
N GLU A 7 -23.19 31.44 7.13
CA GLU A 7 -22.72 30.25 6.45
C GLU A 7 -22.31 30.62 5.02
N ASP A 8 -21.06 30.38 4.65
CA ASP A 8 -20.62 30.49 3.26
C ASP A 8 -21.08 29.21 2.53
N GLY A 9 -22.09 29.32 1.66
CA GLY A 9 -22.53 28.25 0.76
C GLY A 9 -23.64 27.28 1.22
N GLY A 10 -24.23 27.46 2.41
CA GLY A 10 -25.45 26.72 2.82
C GLY A 10 -25.30 25.21 3.08
N ILE A 11 -24.08 24.67 3.14
CA ILE A 11 -23.81 23.26 3.46
C ILE A 11 -23.30 23.15 4.90
N HIS A 12 -24.05 22.44 5.74
CA HIS A 12 -23.68 22.20 7.13
C HIS A 12 -22.83 20.94 7.27
N PHE A 13 -21.59 21.09 7.74
CA PHE A 13 -20.66 19.99 8.02
C PHE A 13 -20.68 19.62 9.51
N PRO A 14 -21.25 18.47 9.92
CA PRO A 14 -21.13 17.97 11.28
C PRO A 14 -19.66 17.73 11.63
N PHE A 15 -19.20 18.33 12.72
CA PHE A 15 -17.82 18.22 13.17
C PHE A 15 -17.79 17.94 14.68
N PRO A 16 -16.83 17.16 15.22
CA PRO A 16 -16.80 16.80 16.64
C PRO A 16 -16.55 17.99 17.59
N PHE A 17 -16.06 19.11 17.07
CA PHE A 17 -15.85 20.37 17.79
C PHE A 17 -16.10 21.55 16.85
N THR A 18 -15.93 22.80 17.29
CA THR A 18 -16.05 23.96 16.40
C THR A 18 -14.89 23.97 15.39
N PRO A 19 -15.14 23.80 14.07
CA PRO A 19 -14.07 23.73 13.10
C PRO A 19 -13.42 25.11 12.86
N TYR A 20 -12.11 25.11 12.61
CA TYR A 20 -11.38 26.32 12.18
C TYR A 20 -11.87 26.78 10.79
N SER A 21 -11.68 28.06 10.46
CA SER A 21 -12.02 28.59 9.13
C SER A 21 -11.37 27.78 8.01
N ILE A 22 -10.07 27.50 8.13
CA ILE A 22 -9.35 26.70 7.13
C ILE A 22 -9.91 25.27 6.96
N GLN A 23 -10.48 24.69 8.02
CA GLN A 23 -11.10 23.36 7.96
C GLN A 23 -12.43 23.43 7.22
N LYS A 24 -13.19 24.52 7.41
CA LYS A 24 -14.43 24.76 6.66
C LYS A 24 -14.13 24.94 5.17
N ASP A 25 -13.12 25.74 4.84
CA ASP A 25 -12.70 25.96 3.45
C ASP A 25 -12.27 24.64 2.79
N PHE A 26 -11.48 23.83 3.52
CA PHE A 26 -11.08 22.49 3.08
C PHE A 26 -12.28 21.58 2.82
N MET A 27 -13.23 21.51 3.76
CA MET A 27 -14.42 20.66 3.63
C MET A 27 -15.33 21.12 2.49
N ALA A 28 -15.49 22.43 2.31
CA ALA A 28 -16.31 23.00 1.23
C ALA A 28 -15.71 22.69 -0.15
N GLU A 29 -14.39 22.87 -0.32
CA GLU A 29 -13.75 22.58 -1.60
C GLU A 29 -13.71 21.08 -1.88
N LEU A 30 -13.47 20.25 -0.85
CA LEU A 30 -13.57 18.80 -0.96
C LEU A 30 -14.97 18.37 -1.44
N TYR A 31 -16.03 18.91 -0.85
CA TYR A 31 -17.40 18.62 -1.25
C TYR A 31 -17.64 18.95 -2.73
N ARG A 32 -17.21 20.12 -3.19
CA ARG A 32 -17.37 20.54 -4.60
C ARG A 32 -16.64 19.61 -5.56
N VAL A 33 -15.42 19.21 -5.24
CA VAL A 33 -14.62 18.28 -6.05
C VAL A 33 -15.31 16.92 -6.17
N LEU A 34 -15.84 16.39 -5.06
CA LEU A 34 -16.54 15.11 -5.04
C LEU A 34 -17.87 15.16 -5.81
N ASP A 35 -18.64 16.23 -5.63
CA ASP A 35 -19.91 16.43 -6.31
C ASP A 35 -19.72 16.54 -7.83
N ALA A 36 -18.72 17.31 -8.26
CA ALA A 36 -18.36 17.50 -9.67
C ALA A 36 -17.64 16.30 -10.33
N GLY A 37 -17.25 15.26 -9.59
CA GLY A 37 -16.52 14.11 -10.15
C GLY A 37 -15.10 14.46 -10.62
N LYS A 38 -14.46 15.42 -9.95
CA LYS A 38 -13.13 15.92 -10.30
C LYS A 38 -12.02 15.21 -9.52
N ILE A 39 -10.78 15.49 -9.90
CA ILE A 39 -9.58 15.07 -9.19
C ILE A 39 -9.08 16.26 -8.38
N GLY A 40 -9.01 16.10 -7.07
CA GLY A 40 -8.56 17.17 -6.18
C GLY A 40 -7.18 16.86 -5.60
N ILE A 41 -6.23 17.79 -5.73
CA ILE A 41 -4.95 17.75 -5.03
C ILE A 41 -5.04 18.70 -3.84
N PHE A 42 -5.02 18.13 -2.64
CA PHE A 42 -5.23 18.86 -1.39
C PHE A 42 -3.95 18.89 -0.55
N GLU A 43 -3.43 20.08 -0.30
CA GLU A 43 -2.35 20.33 0.66
C GLU A 43 -2.96 20.84 1.97
N SER A 44 -2.73 20.12 3.06
CA SER A 44 -3.16 20.55 4.41
C SER A 44 -2.03 20.32 5.40
N PRO A 45 -1.39 21.39 5.95
CA PRO A 45 -0.24 21.25 6.83
C PRO A 45 -0.48 20.31 8.01
N THR A 46 0.59 19.73 8.54
CA THR A 46 0.53 18.87 9.74
C THR A 46 -0.10 19.62 10.92
N GLY A 47 -0.90 18.91 11.72
CA GLY A 47 -1.55 19.51 12.90
C GLY A 47 -2.83 20.30 12.67
N THR A 48 -3.26 20.46 11.41
CA THR A 48 -4.48 21.21 11.04
C THR A 48 -5.77 20.38 11.12
N GLY A 49 -5.70 19.11 11.48
CA GLY A 49 -6.86 18.20 11.50
C GLY A 49 -7.29 17.72 10.11
N LYS A 50 -6.31 17.48 9.22
CA LYS A 50 -6.51 16.98 7.84
C LYS A 50 -7.44 15.77 7.77
N SER A 51 -7.12 14.72 8.51
CA SER A 51 -7.86 13.45 8.48
C SER A 51 -9.31 13.62 8.93
N LEU A 52 -9.56 14.35 10.04
CA LEU A 52 -10.92 14.72 10.45
C LEU A 52 -11.68 15.56 9.40
N SER A 53 -11.00 16.50 8.72
CA SER A 53 -11.61 17.34 7.69
C SER A 53 -11.95 16.53 6.43
N LEU A 54 -11.08 15.60 6.02
CA LEU A 54 -11.35 14.63 4.96
C LEU A 54 -12.56 13.75 5.29
N ILE A 55 -12.62 13.21 6.51
CA ILE A 55 -13.72 12.35 6.98
C ILE A 55 -15.04 13.12 6.94
N CYS A 56 -15.10 14.28 7.61
CA CYS A 56 -16.35 15.00 7.78
C CYS A 56 -16.85 15.57 6.44
N GLY A 57 -15.96 16.08 5.58
CA GLY A 57 -16.33 16.55 4.25
C GLY A 57 -16.81 15.42 3.34
N ALA A 58 -16.07 14.30 3.28
CA ALA A 58 -16.41 13.19 2.40
C ALA A 58 -17.67 12.41 2.84
N LEU A 59 -17.85 12.17 4.15
CA LEU A 59 -19.05 11.51 4.66
C LEU A 59 -20.30 12.40 4.60
N SER A 60 -20.15 13.71 4.76
CA SER A 60 -21.26 14.65 4.51
C SER A 60 -21.68 14.60 3.05
N TRP A 61 -20.72 14.63 2.12
CA TRP A 61 -21.00 14.44 0.70
C TRP A 61 -21.68 13.10 0.42
N LEU A 62 -21.18 12.00 0.97
CA LEU A 62 -21.76 10.67 0.75
C LEU A 62 -23.22 10.61 1.20
N ARG A 63 -23.52 11.12 2.40
CA ARG A 63 -24.89 11.16 2.93
C ARG A 63 -25.81 12.00 2.04
N ASP A 64 -25.37 13.18 1.65
CA ASP A 64 -26.16 14.07 0.79
C ASP A 64 -26.35 13.48 -0.61
N PHE A 65 -25.33 12.80 -1.13
CA PHE A 65 -25.37 12.12 -2.42
C PHE A 65 -26.32 10.91 -2.40
N GLU A 66 -26.27 10.08 -1.37
CA GLU A 66 -27.23 8.99 -1.15
C GLU A 66 -28.66 9.54 -1.04
N GLN A 67 -28.86 10.62 -0.28
CA GLN A 67 -30.18 11.27 -0.15
C GLN A 67 -30.69 11.83 -1.49
N LYS A 68 -29.85 12.52 -2.27
CA LYS A 68 -30.21 13.01 -3.61
C LYS A 68 -30.57 11.86 -4.54
N LYS A 69 -29.80 10.77 -4.51
CA LYS A 69 -30.07 9.57 -5.29
C LYS A 69 -31.43 8.97 -4.92
N HIS A 70 -31.73 8.85 -3.62
CA HIS A 70 -33.01 8.34 -3.15
C HIS A 70 -34.20 9.23 -3.50
N GLN A 71 -34.03 10.55 -3.46
CA GLN A 71 -35.06 11.49 -3.87
C GLN A 71 -35.34 11.38 -5.38
N GLU A 72 -34.31 11.22 -6.19
CA GLU A 72 -34.46 11.03 -7.64
C GLU A 72 -35.12 9.68 -7.96
N GLU A 73 -34.68 8.60 -7.32
CA GLU A 73 -35.32 7.28 -7.41
C GLU A 73 -36.81 7.36 -7.03
N ALA A 74 -37.15 8.05 -5.94
CA ALA A 74 -38.54 8.25 -5.51
C ALA A 74 -39.37 9.05 -6.52
N ARG A 75 -38.81 10.12 -7.11
CA ARG A 75 -39.48 10.92 -8.15
C ARG A 75 -39.75 10.11 -9.41
N LEU A 76 -38.82 9.26 -9.83
CA LEU A 76 -39.01 8.38 -10.99
C LEU A 76 -40.13 7.36 -10.75
N LEU A 77 -40.22 6.82 -9.52
CA LEU A 77 -41.30 5.91 -9.13
C LEU A 77 -42.67 6.60 -9.09
N GLU A 78 -42.74 7.84 -8.60
CA GLU A 78 -43.97 8.65 -8.60
C GLU A 78 -44.42 8.99 -10.03
N THR A 79 -43.49 9.34 -10.91
CA THR A 79 -43.80 9.69 -12.31
C THR A 79 -44.25 8.47 -13.11
N GLY A 80 -43.68 7.29 -12.84
CA GLY A 80 -44.06 6.02 -13.49
C GLY A 80 -45.36 5.38 -12.98
N THR A 81 -45.91 5.86 -11.86
CA THR A 81 -47.15 5.31 -11.26
C THR A 81 -48.41 6.08 -11.64
N VAL A 82 -48.31 7.24 -12.29
CA VAL A 82 -49.48 7.96 -12.82
C VAL A 82 -49.92 7.29 -14.14
N PRO A 83 -51.13 6.72 -14.24
CA PRO A 83 -51.70 6.38 -15.53
C PRO A 83 -51.92 7.71 -16.26
N LEU A 84 -51.20 7.93 -17.36
CA LEU A 84 -51.52 9.03 -18.28
C LEU A 84 -52.97 8.87 -18.72
N SER A 85 -53.87 9.65 -18.12
CA SER A 85 -55.20 9.86 -18.67
C SER A 85 -55.02 10.56 -20.01
N ASP A 86 -55.65 10.01 -21.03
CA ASP A 86 -55.77 10.56 -22.38
C ASP A 86 -56.15 12.06 -22.31
N GLY A 87 -55.16 12.92 -22.44
CA GLY A 87 -55.32 14.36 -22.25
C GLY A 87 -54.16 15.07 -22.90
N LYS A 88 -54.42 15.61 -24.09
CA LYS A 88 -53.52 16.51 -24.81
C LYS A 88 -53.11 17.66 -23.90
N ASP A 89 -51.91 17.63 -23.34
CA ASP A 89 -51.14 18.83 -22.99
C ASP A 89 -49.65 18.47 -22.82
N GLN A 90 -48.80 19.24 -23.49
CA GLN A 90 -47.35 19.04 -23.60
C GLN A 90 -46.64 19.26 -22.25
N PRO A 91 -45.66 18.41 -21.88
CA PRO A 91 -44.69 18.76 -20.84
C PRO A 91 -43.57 19.67 -21.41
N PRO A 92 -43.01 20.60 -20.62
CA PRO A 92 -41.91 21.45 -21.06
C PRO A 92 -40.59 20.65 -21.10
N PHE A 93 -39.91 20.74 -22.23
CA PHE A 93 -38.63 20.11 -22.55
C PHE A 93 -37.50 20.46 -21.56
N LEU A 94 -36.79 19.43 -21.08
CA LEU A 94 -35.41 19.55 -20.62
C LEU A 94 -34.49 19.57 -21.86
N SER A 95 -33.81 20.69 -22.06
CA SER A 95 -32.85 20.89 -23.14
C SER A 95 -31.57 20.09 -22.88
N SER A 96 -31.43 18.95 -23.56
CA SER A 96 -30.14 18.29 -23.77
C SER A 96 -29.36 19.07 -24.84
N SER A 97 -28.30 19.75 -24.41
CA SER A 97 -27.33 20.38 -25.30
C SER A 97 -26.36 19.31 -25.83
N CYS A 98 -26.70 18.68 -26.95
CA CYS A 98 -25.74 18.01 -27.82
C CYS A 98 -25.91 18.56 -29.24
N LYS A 99 -24.89 19.30 -29.71
CA LYS A 99 -24.75 19.71 -31.11
C LYS A 99 -24.48 18.45 -31.95
N GLU A 100 -25.48 17.97 -32.67
CA GLU A 100 -25.28 16.98 -33.73
C GLU A 100 -24.91 17.68 -35.04
N THR A 101 -23.83 17.21 -35.64
CA THR A 101 -23.43 17.53 -37.02
C THR A 101 -24.37 16.84 -38.01
N PRO A 102 -24.81 17.52 -39.10
CA PRO A 102 -25.67 16.92 -40.09
C PRO A 102 -24.82 16.13 -41.09
N ASP A 103 -24.74 14.81 -40.95
CA ASP A 103 -24.57 13.87 -42.06
C ASP A 103 -24.48 12.43 -41.53
N THR A 104 -25.64 11.78 -41.38
CA THR A 104 -25.74 10.31 -41.47
C THR A 104 -27.16 9.94 -41.90
N LEU A 105 -27.25 9.26 -43.05
CA LEU A 105 -28.49 8.80 -43.66
C LEU A 105 -29.23 7.82 -42.72
N ARG A 106 -30.48 8.16 -42.38
CA ARG A 106 -31.41 7.32 -41.60
C ARG A 106 -31.68 5.99 -42.32
N PRO A 107 -31.68 4.84 -41.63
CA PRO A 107 -32.35 3.65 -42.14
C PRO A 107 -33.87 3.88 -42.10
N ALA A 108 -34.50 3.89 -43.27
CA ALA A 108 -35.95 3.93 -43.39
C ALA A 108 -36.53 2.58 -42.99
N GLY A 109 -37.37 2.52 -41.94
CA GLY A 109 -38.18 1.31 -41.70
C GLY A 109 -38.76 1.07 -40.32
N GLU A 110 -38.43 1.80 -39.26
CA GLU A 110 -39.05 1.58 -37.95
C GLU A 110 -40.20 2.58 -37.70
N PRO A 111 -41.45 2.11 -37.50
CA PRO A 111 -42.55 2.99 -37.14
C PRO A 111 -42.34 3.63 -35.76
N ASP A 112 -42.63 4.94 -35.62
CA ASP A 112 -42.49 5.70 -34.36
C ASP A 112 -43.17 5.06 -33.13
N TRP A 113 -44.20 4.22 -33.34
CA TRP A 113 -44.86 3.50 -32.25
C TRP A 113 -44.01 2.35 -31.67
N VAL A 114 -43.10 1.76 -32.46
CA VAL A 114 -42.20 0.69 -32.02
C VAL A 114 -41.12 1.27 -31.12
N THR A 115 -40.49 2.38 -31.52
CA THR A 115 -39.51 3.10 -30.71
C THR A 115 -40.12 3.63 -29.42
N GLN A 116 -41.34 4.18 -29.46
CA GLN A 116 -42.06 4.61 -28.26
C GLN A 116 -42.44 3.44 -27.34
N PHE A 117 -42.82 2.27 -27.90
CA PHE A 117 -43.12 1.08 -27.10
C PHE A 117 -41.86 0.49 -26.45
N VAL A 118 -40.74 0.45 -27.17
CA VAL A 118 -39.43 0.02 -26.66
C VAL A 118 -39.00 0.93 -25.52
N GLN A 119 -39.04 2.26 -25.71
CA GLN A 119 -38.73 3.24 -24.66
C GLN A 119 -39.65 3.09 -23.43
N LYS A 120 -40.96 2.93 -23.64
CA LYS A 120 -41.93 2.75 -22.54
C LYS A 120 -41.78 1.41 -21.81
N LYS A 121 -41.34 0.37 -22.52
CA LYS A 121 -40.99 -0.92 -21.92
C LYS A 121 -39.71 -0.80 -21.11
N GLU A 122 -38.68 -0.15 -21.64
CA GLU A 122 -37.43 0.14 -20.93
C GLU A 122 -37.67 0.98 -19.66
N GLU A 123 -38.56 1.97 -19.71
CA GLU A 123 -38.99 2.77 -18.55
C GLU A 123 -39.71 1.92 -17.49
N ARG A 124 -40.62 1.02 -17.91
CA ARG A 124 -41.30 0.10 -16.98
C ARG A 124 -40.34 -0.89 -16.35
N ASP A 125 -39.48 -1.50 -17.16
CA ASP A 125 -38.45 -2.44 -16.70
C ASP A 125 -37.46 -1.73 -15.75
N LEU A 126 -37.16 -0.45 -15.98
CA LEU A 126 -36.38 0.37 -15.05
C LEU A 126 -37.11 0.62 -13.74
N VAL A 127 -38.39 1.01 -13.78
CA VAL A 127 -39.22 1.24 -12.59
C VAL A 127 -39.38 -0.02 -11.75
N ASP A 128 -39.60 -1.18 -12.37
CA ASP A 128 -39.77 -2.43 -11.65
C ASP A 128 -38.45 -2.90 -11.02
N ARG A 129 -37.31 -2.73 -11.71
CA ARG A 129 -35.98 -2.91 -11.10
C ARG A 129 -35.77 -2.01 -9.88
N LEU A 130 -36.13 -0.73 -9.97
CA LEU A 130 -36.01 0.22 -8.86
C LEU A 130 -36.90 -0.16 -7.65
N LYS A 131 -38.10 -0.70 -7.89
CA LYS A 131 -38.97 -1.19 -6.81
C LYS A 131 -38.37 -2.41 -6.10
N GLU A 132 -37.86 -3.38 -6.85
CA GLU A 132 -37.19 -4.55 -6.29
C GLU A 132 -35.96 -4.14 -5.46
N GLU A 133 -35.19 -3.17 -5.97
CA GLU A 133 -34.04 -2.58 -5.29
C GLU A 133 -34.43 -1.92 -3.96
N GLN A 134 -35.52 -1.13 -3.93
CA GLN A 134 -36.04 -0.55 -2.69
C GLN A 134 -36.44 -1.61 -1.65
N VAL A 135 -37.13 -2.67 -2.07
CA VAL A 135 -37.54 -3.76 -1.17
C VAL A 135 -36.32 -4.47 -0.59
N ARG A 136 -35.30 -4.74 -1.42
CA ARG A 136 -34.03 -5.37 -0.98
C ARG A 136 -33.28 -4.48 0.02
N ARG A 137 -33.22 -3.17 -0.24
CA ARG A 137 -32.60 -2.17 0.66
C ARG A 137 -33.31 -2.10 2.00
N LYS A 138 -34.63 -2.00 2.01
CA LYS A 138 -35.43 -1.95 3.25
C LYS A 138 -35.23 -3.21 4.10
N LYS A 139 -35.28 -4.41 3.50
CA LYS A 139 -35.00 -5.67 4.20
C LYS A 139 -33.58 -5.69 4.81
N ARG A 140 -32.58 -5.13 4.12
CA ARG A 140 -31.21 -5.03 4.62
C ARG A 140 -31.10 -4.08 5.81
N GLU A 141 -31.73 -2.91 5.75
CA GLU A 141 -31.74 -1.94 6.84
C GLU A 141 -32.42 -2.51 8.08
N GLU A 142 -33.57 -3.18 7.91
CA GLU A 142 -34.27 -3.88 8.99
C GLU A 142 -33.39 -4.95 9.63
N ARG A 143 -32.70 -5.77 8.83
CA ARG A 143 -31.75 -6.79 9.33
C ARG A 143 -30.58 -6.15 10.09
N LEU A 144 -29.98 -5.08 9.57
CA LEU A 144 -28.89 -4.36 10.24
C LEU A 144 -29.36 -3.71 11.55
N GLN A 145 -30.58 -3.17 11.61
CA GLN A 145 -31.17 -2.62 12.83
C GLN A 145 -31.43 -3.72 13.88
N GLN A 146 -31.96 -4.87 13.46
CA GLN A 146 -32.13 -6.03 14.34
C GLN A 146 -30.79 -6.51 14.90
N ILE A 147 -29.75 -6.60 14.07
CA ILE A 147 -28.41 -6.99 14.54
C ILE A 147 -27.82 -5.91 15.45
N ARG A 148 -28.01 -4.61 15.18
CA ARG A 148 -27.60 -3.53 16.11
C ARG A 148 -28.27 -3.68 17.47
N HIS A 149 -29.57 -3.94 17.51
CA HIS A 149 -30.31 -4.18 18.75
C HIS A 149 -29.80 -5.42 19.48
N ASN A 150 -29.64 -6.53 18.75
CA ASN A 150 -29.12 -7.78 19.30
C ASN A 150 -27.66 -7.66 19.77
N ALA A 151 -26.84 -6.87 19.07
CA ALA A 151 -25.46 -6.59 19.46
C ALA A 151 -25.40 -5.76 20.74
N GLN A 152 -26.25 -4.73 20.90
CA GLN A 152 -26.36 -3.97 22.16
C GLN A 152 -26.74 -4.89 23.33
N LEU A 153 -27.69 -5.80 23.13
CA LEU A 153 -28.06 -6.81 24.11
C LEU A 153 -26.92 -7.80 24.39
N LYS A 154 -26.19 -8.27 23.36
CA LYS A 154 -25.00 -9.11 23.52
C LYS A 154 -23.88 -8.38 24.28
N TYR A 155 -23.61 -7.10 24.01
CA TYR A 155 -22.59 -6.32 24.72
C TYR A 155 -22.98 -6.09 26.18
N ALA A 156 -24.25 -5.82 26.46
CA ALA A 156 -24.76 -5.74 27.83
C ALA A 156 -24.62 -7.09 28.57
N ALA A 157 -25.01 -8.19 27.93
CA ALA A 157 -24.86 -9.54 28.48
C ALA A 157 -23.40 -9.98 28.63
N LYS A 158 -22.51 -9.56 27.73
CA LYS A 158 -21.07 -9.85 27.78
C LYS A 158 -20.38 -9.04 28.87
N ARG A 159 -20.82 -7.80 29.12
CA ARG A 159 -20.35 -7.00 30.26
C ARG A 159 -20.73 -7.65 31.58
N MET A 160 -21.99 -8.09 31.73
CA MET A 160 -22.44 -8.86 32.89
C MET A 160 -21.64 -10.16 33.07
N ARG A 161 -21.40 -10.90 31.97
CA ARG A 161 -20.56 -12.11 32.00
C ARG A 161 -19.09 -11.82 32.33
N ARG A 162 -18.52 -10.70 31.89
CA ARG A 162 -17.14 -10.32 32.24
C ARG A 162 -17.03 -9.96 33.71
N GLU A 163 -18.03 -9.28 34.25
CA GLU A 163 -18.14 -8.96 35.68
C GLU A 163 -18.33 -10.27 36.50
N GLU A 164 -19.11 -11.24 36.01
CA GLU A 164 -19.22 -12.59 36.59
C GLU A 164 -17.92 -13.40 36.47
N GLU A 165 -17.22 -13.37 35.33
CA GLU A 165 -15.94 -14.07 35.10
C GLU A 165 -14.78 -13.44 35.88
N GLU A 166 -14.80 -12.12 36.14
CA GLU A 166 -13.86 -11.46 37.06
C GLU A 166 -14.15 -11.84 38.52
N MET A 167 -15.43 -11.97 38.88
CA MET A 167 -15.86 -12.49 40.18
C MET A 167 -15.49 -13.97 40.34
N GLU A 168 -15.67 -14.80 39.31
CA GLU A 168 -15.23 -16.20 39.28
C GLU A 168 -13.71 -16.33 39.29
N ARG A 169 -12.96 -15.47 38.57
CA ARG A 169 -11.49 -15.47 38.64
C ARG A 169 -10.97 -15.09 40.02
N LEU A 170 -11.63 -14.14 40.71
CA LEU A 170 -11.33 -13.84 42.12
C LEU A 170 -11.62 -15.04 43.04
N LEU A 171 -12.67 -15.82 42.75
CA LEU A 171 -12.99 -17.06 43.47
C LEU A 171 -12.05 -18.23 43.11
N HIS A 172 -11.54 -18.27 41.88
CA HIS A 172 -10.63 -19.31 41.37
C HIS A 172 -9.20 -19.10 41.87
N LEU A 173 -8.71 -17.85 41.96
CA LEU A 173 -7.43 -17.52 42.60
C LEU A 173 -7.41 -17.94 44.07
N SER A 174 -8.58 -17.89 44.73
CA SER A 174 -8.74 -18.38 46.11
C SER A 174 -8.78 -19.91 46.21
N ARG A 175 -8.97 -20.63 45.09
CA ARG A 175 -9.06 -22.10 45.02
C ARG A 175 -7.76 -22.74 44.49
N GLU A 176 -7.02 -22.05 43.64
CA GLU A 176 -5.72 -22.48 43.10
C GLU A 176 -4.56 -22.41 44.11
N MET A 177 -4.73 -21.71 45.24
CA MET A 177 -3.81 -21.82 46.39
C MET A 177 -3.89 -23.18 47.12
N LEU A 178 -4.80 -24.08 46.73
CA LEU A 178 -5.09 -25.34 47.45
C LEU A 178 -5.00 -26.62 46.60
N ALA A 179 -4.55 -26.58 45.35
CA ALA A 179 -4.37 -27.79 44.55
C ALA A 179 -3.34 -27.64 43.43
N GLU A 180 -2.06 -27.88 43.73
CA GLU A 180 -1.04 -28.17 42.71
C GLU A 180 -0.82 -29.68 42.62
N GLY A 181 -0.99 -30.26 41.42
CA GLY A 181 -0.75 -31.68 41.18
C GLY A 181 -0.89 -32.13 39.73
N THR A 182 0.25 -32.14 39.03
CA THR A 182 0.68 -32.93 37.85
C THR A 182 -0.04 -32.77 36.49
N GLY A 183 0.69 -32.17 35.54
CA GLY A 183 0.39 -32.18 34.10
C GLY A 183 1.40 -33.02 33.31
N THR A 184 0.87 -33.84 32.40
CA THR A 184 1.53 -34.83 31.54
C THR A 184 1.90 -34.22 30.17
N GLU A 185 3.01 -34.67 29.55
CA GLU A 185 3.47 -34.22 28.22
C GLU A 185 2.66 -34.82 27.05
N PRO A 186 2.47 -34.12 25.90
CA PRO A 186 1.91 -34.70 24.68
C PRO A 186 2.95 -35.15 23.65
N LEU A 187 2.68 -36.31 23.05
CA LEU A 187 3.43 -37.01 22.00
C LEU A 187 3.55 -36.24 20.66
N GLU A 188 4.68 -36.51 19.99
CA GLU A 188 5.09 -36.08 18.64
C GLU A 188 4.20 -36.62 17.51
N GLN A 189 3.98 -35.81 16.47
CA GLN A 189 3.26 -36.13 15.23
C GLN A 189 4.21 -36.40 14.05
N LEU A 190 3.97 -37.51 13.33
CA LEU A 190 4.67 -37.98 12.12
C LEU A 190 4.02 -37.46 10.82
N VAL A 191 4.81 -37.28 9.75
CA VAL A 191 4.46 -36.58 8.48
C VAL A 191 4.43 -37.53 7.26
N CYS A 192 3.45 -37.37 6.35
CA CYS A 192 3.49 -37.86 4.95
C CYS A 192 2.54 -37.05 4.03
N GLY A 193 2.90 -36.71 2.78
CA GLY A 193 2.05 -35.88 1.91
C GLY A 193 2.37 -35.76 0.40
N ASP A 194 3.07 -36.70 -0.25
CA ASP A 194 3.72 -36.54 -1.58
C ASP A 194 2.83 -36.27 -2.83
N GLU A 195 1.50 -36.29 -2.75
CA GLU A 195 0.63 -36.19 -3.94
C GLU A 195 0.30 -34.76 -4.40
N GLU A 196 0.41 -33.76 -3.51
CA GLU A 196 -0.01 -32.37 -3.77
C GLU A 196 0.97 -31.53 -4.63
N LEU A 197 2.22 -32.00 -4.76
CA LEU A 197 3.27 -31.25 -5.45
C LEU A 197 3.23 -31.35 -6.98
N VAL A 198 2.35 -32.17 -7.56
CA VAL A 198 2.27 -32.35 -9.01
C VAL A 198 1.45 -31.24 -9.67
N LEU A 199 1.97 -30.62 -10.74
CA LEU A 199 1.26 -29.58 -11.49
C LEU A 199 -0.04 -30.14 -12.09
N ALA A 200 -1.13 -29.38 -11.91
CA ALA A 200 -2.42 -29.70 -12.51
C ALA A 200 -2.36 -29.43 -14.02
N GLU A 201 -3.38 -29.87 -14.74
CA GLU A 201 -3.47 -29.66 -16.18
C GLU A 201 -3.55 -28.17 -16.53
N TYR A 202 -2.65 -27.70 -17.39
CA TYR A 202 -2.71 -26.36 -17.96
C TYR A 202 -3.36 -26.41 -19.34
N GLU A 203 -4.58 -25.90 -19.43
CA GLU A 203 -5.31 -25.69 -20.68
C GLU A 203 -5.07 -24.27 -21.20
N SER A 204 -4.65 -24.16 -22.46
CA SER A 204 -4.45 -22.87 -23.13
C SER A 204 -5.80 -22.24 -23.42
N ASP A 205 -5.95 -20.92 -23.29
CA ASP A 205 -7.25 -20.25 -23.52
C ASP A 205 -7.72 -20.28 -24.98
N GLU A 206 -6.83 -20.63 -25.91
CA GLU A 206 -7.19 -20.92 -27.31
C GLU A 206 -8.01 -22.22 -27.43
N GLU A 207 -7.93 -23.14 -26.47
CA GLU A 207 -8.73 -24.39 -26.44
C GLU A 207 -10.09 -24.20 -25.73
N LYS A 208 -10.27 -23.13 -24.96
CA LYS A 208 -11.56 -22.79 -24.31
C LYS A 208 -12.61 -22.21 -25.27
N GLY A 209 -12.19 -21.75 -26.45
CA GLY A 209 -13.08 -21.11 -27.43
C GLY A 209 -14.07 -22.04 -28.12
N ALA A 210 -13.97 -23.37 -27.94
CA ALA A 210 -14.80 -24.35 -28.63
C ALA A 210 -15.63 -25.28 -27.71
N ALA A 211 -15.54 -25.13 -26.39
CA ALA A 211 -16.15 -26.07 -25.44
C ALA A 211 -16.76 -25.39 -24.20
N ARG A 212 -17.57 -24.34 -24.40
CA ARG A 212 -18.52 -23.88 -23.38
C ARG A 212 -19.93 -24.10 -23.88
N GLY A 213 -20.45 -25.29 -23.57
CA GLY A 213 -21.87 -25.54 -23.51
C GLY A 213 -22.42 -24.96 -22.19
N VAL A 214 -23.41 -24.10 -22.35
CA VAL A 214 -24.41 -23.45 -21.49
C VAL A 214 -24.63 -23.87 -20.02
N ASP A 215 -24.05 -24.93 -19.45
CA ASP A 215 -24.59 -25.51 -18.19
C ASP A 215 -23.79 -25.23 -16.89
N GLU A 216 -22.86 -24.26 -16.85
CA GLU A 216 -22.12 -23.90 -15.61
C GLU A 216 -22.37 -22.45 -15.10
N GLU A 217 -23.26 -21.68 -15.75
CA GLU A 217 -23.55 -20.29 -15.34
C GLU A 217 -24.77 -20.16 -14.38
N GLU A 218 -25.55 -21.22 -14.17
CA GLU A 218 -26.84 -21.12 -13.43
C GLU A 218 -26.73 -21.21 -11.89
N GLU A 219 -25.60 -21.59 -11.29
CA GLU A 219 -25.46 -21.70 -9.82
C GLU A 219 -24.71 -20.53 -9.13
N GLU A 220 -24.12 -19.59 -9.88
CA GLU A 220 -23.45 -18.39 -9.32
C GLU A 220 -24.29 -17.10 -9.43
N GLU A 221 -25.46 -17.12 -10.09
CA GLU A 221 -26.25 -15.90 -10.34
C GLU A 221 -27.11 -15.40 -9.16
N ASP A 222 -27.17 -16.11 -8.03
CA ASP A 222 -28.19 -15.81 -7.00
C ASP A 222 -27.81 -14.79 -5.91
N LEU A 223 -26.61 -14.19 -5.92
CA LEU A 223 -26.22 -13.19 -4.91
C LEU A 223 -25.24 -12.11 -5.43
N GLU A 224 -25.51 -11.49 -6.58
CA GLU A 224 -24.85 -10.22 -6.90
C GLU A 224 -25.30 -9.13 -5.90
N GLU A 225 -24.60 -9.04 -4.77
CA GLU A 225 -24.88 -8.04 -3.75
C GLU A 225 -24.64 -6.64 -4.30
N GLU A 226 -25.71 -5.85 -4.31
CA GLU A 226 -25.72 -4.49 -4.86
C GLU A 226 -24.62 -3.62 -4.24
N HIS A 227 -23.75 -3.09 -5.11
CA HIS A 227 -22.68 -2.20 -4.72
C HIS A 227 -23.23 -0.80 -4.42
N VAL A 228 -23.34 -0.45 -3.13
CA VAL A 228 -23.63 0.94 -2.71
C VAL A 228 -22.52 1.90 -3.17
N THR A 229 -22.78 3.20 -3.21
CA THR A 229 -21.72 4.21 -3.39
C THR A 229 -20.77 4.17 -2.20
N LYS A 230 -19.46 4.14 -2.47
CA LYS A 230 -18.41 3.93 -1.48
C LYS A 230 -17.32 4.98 -1.60
N ILE A 231 -16.70 5.24 -0.47
CA ILE A 231 -15.43 5.95 -0.37
C ILE A 231 -14.35 4.93 -0.02
N TYR A 232 -13.34 4.82 -0.86
CA TYR A 232 -12.12 4.07 -0.57
C TYR A 232 -11.09 5.01 0.04
N TYR A 233 -10.74 4.79 1.30
CA TYR A 233 -9.69 5.55 1.98
C TYR A 233 -8.38 4.77 2.00
N CYS A 234 -7.32 5.39 1.50
CA CYS A 234 -6.02 4.79 1.33
C CYS A 234 -4.94 5.56 2.07
N SER A 235 -4.06 4.85 2.80
CA SER A 235 -2.91 5.43 3.49
C SER A 235 -1.66 4.55 3.34
N ARG A 236 -0.48 5.13 3.61
CA ARG A 236 0.83 4.47 3.46
C ARG A 236 1.03 3.32 4.46
N THR A 237 0.66 3.50 5.74
CA THR A 237 0.95 2.51 6.81
C THR A 237 -0.30 2.02 7.54
N HIS A 238 -0.22 0.81 8.11
CA HIS A 238 -1.28 0.24 8.94
C HIS A 238 -1.58 1.09 10.19
N SER A 239 -0.57 1.70 10.80
CA SER A 239 -0.74 2.59 11.96
C SER A 239 -1.56 3.83 11.61
N GLN A 240 -1.37 4.41 10.42
CA GLN A 240 -2.18 5.54 9.94
C GLN A 240 -3.62 5.12 9.68
N LEU A 241 -3.85 3.94 9.08
CA LEU A 241 -5.20 3.40 8.88
C LEU A 241 -5.91 3.18 10.22
N ALA A 242 -5.21 2.63 11.23
CA ALA A 242 -5.77 2.46 12.57
C ALA A 242 -6.11 3.81 13.20
N GLN A 243 -5.22 4.81 13.12
CA GLN A 243 -5.50 6.16 13.61
C GLN A 243 -6.75 6.75 12.92
N PHE A 244 -6.85 6.63 11.61
CA PHE A 244 -8.00 7.10 10.83
C PHE A 244 -9.31 6.45 11.31
N VAL A 245 -9.33 5.14 11.53
CA VAL A 245 -10.53 4.42 12.02
C VAL A 245 -10.96 4.94 13.41
N HIS A 246 -10.00 5.21 14.30
CA HIS A 246 -10.30 5.83 15.60
C HIS A 246 -10.84 7.25 15.48
N GLU A 247 -10.36 8.03 14.50
CA GLU A 247 -10.91 9.36 14.21
C GLU A 247 -12.34 9.29 13.67
N VAL A 248 -12.66 8.30 12.84
CA VAL A 248 -14.05 8.05 12.38
C VAL A 248 -14.94 7.69 13.57
N GLN A 249 -14.48 6.85 14.51
CA GLN A 249 -15.23 6.51 15.72
C GLN A 249 -15.53 7.74 16.60
N ARG A 250 -14.60 8.71 16.66
CA ARG A 250 -14.78 9.97 17.40
C ARG A 250 -15.66 10.98 16.66
N SER A 251 -15.83 10.83 15.35
CA SER A 251 -16.63 11.73 14.53
C SER A 251 -18.14 11.56 14.80
N PRO A 252 -18.97 12.57 14.47
CA PRO A 252 -20.43 12.45 14.54
C PRO A 252 -20.99 11.29 13.71
N PHE A 253 -20.23 10.77 12.75
CA PHE A 253 -20.63 9.71 11.84
C PHE A 253 -20.29 8.29 12.33
N GLY A 254 -19.62 8.15 13.47
CA GLY A 254 -19.09 6.86 13.93
C GLY A 254 -20.14 5.77 14.20
N LYS A 255 -21.38 6.15 14.54
CA LYS A 255 -22.49 5.20 14.81
C LYS A 255 -23.22 4.74 13.56
N ASP A 256 -23.29 5.60 12.55
CA ASP A 256 -24.12 5.37 11.37
C ASP A 256 -23.32 4.80 10.20
N THR A 257 -22.02 5.09 10.15
CA THR A 257 -21.15 4.71 9.03
C THR A 257 -20.83 3.22 9.03
N ARG A 258 -21.06 2.57 7.87
CA ARG A 258 -20.63 1.19 7.62
C ARG A 258 -19.18 1.18 7.13
N LEU A 259 -18.24 0.95 8.04
CA LEU A 259 -16.80 0.92 7.75
C LEU A 259 -16.24 -0.50 7.75
N VAL A 260 -15.40 -0.81 6.75
CA VAL A 260 -14.62 -2.05 6.70
C VAL A 260 -13.14 -1.73 6.58
N SER A 261 -12.32 -2.33 7.45
CA SER A 261 -10.87 -2.24 7.40
C SER A 261 -10.28 -3.47 6.70
N LEU A 262 -9.49 -3.25 5.64
CA LEU A 262 -8.81 -4.32 4.90
C LEU A 262 -7.35 -4.44 5.32
N GLY A 263 -6.89 -5.68 5.46
CA GLY A 263 -5.52 -5.99 5.86
C GLY A 263 -4.96 -7.22 5.14
N SER A 264 -3.67 -7.48 5.37
CA SER A 264 -3.00 -8.68 4.90
C SER A 264 -3.47 -9.91 5.67
N ARG A 265 -3.26 -11.12 5.10
CA ARG A 265 -3.50 -12.37 5.84
C ARG A 265 -2.66 -12.47 7.11
N GLN A 266 -1.45 -11.90 7.11
CA GLN A 266 -0.58 -11.86 8.28
C GLN A 266 -1.22 -11.13 9.46
N ASN A 267 -2.01 -10.08 9.20
CA ASN A 267 -2.65 -9.29 10.25
C ASN A 267 -4.00 -9.87 10.67
N LEU A 268 -4.75 -10.48 9.74
CA LEU A 268 -6.14 -10.90 9.96
C LEU A 268 -6.32 -12.42 10.22
N CYS A 269 -5.29 -13.24 10.08
CA CYS A 269 -5.40 -14.69 10.29
C CYS A 269 -5.52 -15.03 11.78
N ILE A 270 -6.54 -15.83 12.12
CA ILE A 270 -6.79 -16.37 13.47
C ILE A 270 -6.38 -17.85 13.62
N ASN A 271 -6.01 -18.51 12.52
CA ASN A 271 -5.52 -19.88 12.56
C ASN A 271 -4.04 -19.86 12.98
N GLU A 272 -3.75 -20.36 14.18
CA GLU A 272 -2.40 -20.36 14.75
C GLU A 272 -1.42 -21.20 13.90
N ASP A 273 -1.87 -22.29 13.27
CA ASP A 273 -1.01 -23.12 12.37
C ASP A 273 -0.47 -22.32 11.18
N VAL A 274 -1.31 -21.42 10.65
CA VAL A 274 -0.94 -20.56 9.52
C VAL A 274 -0.13 -19.37 10.02
N LYS A 275 -0.53 -18.77 11.13
CA LYS A 275 0.07 -17.55 11.68
C LYS A 275 1.50 -17.78 12.16
N ASN A 276 1.81 -18.97 12.69
CA ASN A 276 3.14 -19.32 13.21
C ASN A 276 4.21 -19.48 12.13
N LEU A 277 3.87 -19.42 10.83
CA LEU A 277 4.83 -19.51 9.73
C LEU A 277 5.77 -18.29 9.62
N GLY A 278 5.45 -17.17 10.28
CA GLY A 278 6.31 -15.99 10.44
C GLY A 278 6.53 -15.13 9.17
N SER A 279 6.45 -15.71 7.98
CA SER A 279 6.58 -15.01 6.69
C SER A 279 5.22 -14.80 6.03
N ALA A 280 4.97 -13.58 5.52
CA ALA A 280 3.72 -13.22 4.85
C ALA A 280 3.43 -14.09 3.61
N GLN A 281 4.46 -14.53 2.89
CA GLN A 281 4.30 -15.40 1.72
C GLN A 281 3.88 -16.81 2.11
N LEU A 282 4.53 -17.38 3.13
CA LEU A 282 4.17 -18.71 3.67
C LEU A 282 2.72 -18.72 4.19
N ILE A 283 2.32 -17.66 4.89
CA ILE A 283 0.95 -17.46 5.36
C ILE A 283 -0.03 -17.47 4.18
N ASN A 284 0.30 -16.75 3.09
CA ASN A 284 -0.55 -16.69 1.90
C ASN A 284 -0.69 -18.05 1.23
N ASP A 285 0.42 -18.78 1.07
CA ASP A 285 0.44 -20.05 0.37
C ASP A 285 -0.31 -21.12 1.16
N ARG A 286 -0.01 -21.27 2.45
CA ARG A 286 -0.69 -22.22 3.34
C ARG A 286 -2.19 -21.93 3.45
N CYS A 287 -2.58 -20.66 3.52
CA CYS A 287 -4.00 -20.29 3.55
C CYS A 287 -4.74 -20.69 2.26
N MET A 288 -4.11 -20.53 1.10
CA MET A 288 -4.70 -20.92 -0.19
C MET A 288 -4.73 -22.45 -0.38
N GLU A 289 -3.73 -23.16 0.14
CA GLU A 289 -3.67 -24.62 0.17
C GLU A 289 -4.88 -25.20 0.93
N MET A 290 -5.14 -24.69 2.14
CA MET A 290 -6.29 -25.08 2.97
C MET A 290 -7.67 -24.77 2.36
N GLN A 291 -7.75 -24.01 1.27
CA GLN A 291 -9.01 -23.75 0.55
C GLN A 291 -9.28 -24.77 -0.56
N ARG A 292 -8.23 -25.24 -1.24
CA ARG A 292 -8.36 -26.13 -2.42
C ARG A 292 -8.88 -27.52 -2.05
N SER A 293 -8.54 -28.00 -0.85
CA SER A 293 -9.02 -29.29 -0.32
C SER A 293 -10.54 -29.38 -0.17
N LYS A 294 -11.28 -28.25 -0.25
CA LYS A 294 -12.76 -28.21 -0.23
C LYS A 294 -13.38 -28.35 -1.63
N HIS A 295 -12.75 -27.83 -2.69
CA HIS A 295 -13.29 -27.87 -4.07
C HIS A 295 -13.06 -29.20 -4.78
N GLU A 296 -11.99 -29.94 -4.48
CA GLU A 296 -11.75 -31.26 -5.09
C GLU A 296 -12.74 -32.32 -4.59
N LYS A 297 -13.38 -32.11 -3.43
CA LYS A 297 -14.42 -33.01 -2.91
C LYS A 297 -15.74 -32.92 -3.66
N SER A 298 -16.09 -31.78 -4.29
CA SER A 298 -17.39 -31.63 -4.95
C SER A 298 -17.43 -32.19 -6.38
N ARG A 299 -16.29 -32.52 -6.99
CA ARG A 299 -16.21 -33.08 -8.36
C ARG A 299 -16.02 -34.60 -8.41
N ALA A 300 -15.94 -35.28 -7.26
CA ALA A 300 -15.52 -36.68 -7.17
C ALA A 300 -16.56 -37.62 -6.52
N GLU A 301 -17.84 -37.27 -6.50
CA GLU A 301 -18.88 -38.11 -5.88
C GLU A 301 -19.44 -39.23 -6.77
N ASP A 302 -19.10 -39.29 -8.07
CA ASP A 302 -19.46 -40.40 -8.95
C ASP A 302 -18.22 -41.15 -9.46
N GLU A 303 -17.60 -41.98 -8.61
CA GLU A 303 -17.16 -43.34 -8.98
C GLU A 303 -16.57 -44.12 -7.78
N LYS A 304 -17.11 -45.33 -7.59
CA LYS A 304 -16.90 -46.41 -6.60
C LYS A 304 -15.65 -46.40 -5.68
N PRO A 305 -15.79 -46.89 -4.42
CA PRO A 305 -14.76 -46.82 -3.40
C PRO A 305 -13.70 -47.92 -3.58
N LYS A 306 -12.43 -47.53 -3.79
CA LYS A 306 -11.28 -48.41 -3.52
C LYS A 306 -10.52 -47.90 -2.30
N ARG A 307 -10.40 -48.79 -1.32
CA ARG A 307 -9.75 -48.62 -0.02
C ARG A 307 -8.31 -48.14 -0.14
N ARG A 308 -8.07 -46.87 0.19
CA ARG A 308 -6.90 -46.38 0.96
C ARG A 308 -7.41 -45.25 1.86
N ARG A 309 -7.17 -45.36 3.17
CA ARG A 309 -7.48 -44.28 4.14
C ARG A 309 -6.66 -43.05 3.75
N GLN A 310 -7.24 -42.15 2.96
CA GLN A 310 -6.75 -40.78 2.79
C GLN A 310 -7.06 -40.03 4.09
N GLU A 311 -6.04 -39.57 4.80
CA GLU A 311 -6.24 -38.58 5.86
C GLU A 311 -6.73 -37.28 5.23
N HIS A 312 -7.83 -36.74 5.74
CA HIS A 312 -8.39 -35.49 5.29
C HIS A 312 -7.38 -34.35 5.54
N GLN A 313 -6.82 -33.75 4.48
CA GLN A 313 -6.28 -32.40 4.59
C GLN A 313 -7.44 -31.48 5.03
N ALA A 314 -7.44 -31.11 6.30
CA ALA A 314 -8.52 -30.34 6.89
C ALA A 314 -8.58 -28.97 6.20
N ALA A 315 -9.71 -28.71 5.54
CA ALA A 315 -10.05 -27.36 5.11
C ALA A 315 -9.98 -26.42 6.33
N CYS A 316 -9.66 -25.15 6.09
CA CYS A 316 -9.55 -24.19 7.20
C CYS A 316 -10.85 -24.18 8.04
N PRO A 317 -10.80 -24.47 9.35
CA PRO A 317 -12.00 -24.56 10.20
C PRO A 317 -12.82 -23.26 10.23
N PHE A 318 -12.15 -22.13 10.00
CA PHE A 318 -12.73 -20.79 10.04
C PHE A 318 -13.30 -20.32 8.69
N TYR A 319 -13.22 -21.16 7.64
CA TYR A 319 -13.70 -20.86 6.29
C TYR A 319 -15.05 -21.57 6.01
N SER A 320 -16.06 -21.20 6.79
CA SER A 320 -17.45 -21.64 6.62
C SER A 320 -18.32 -20.49 6.12
N TYR A 321 -19.14 -20.73 5.09
CA TYR A 321 -19.93 -19.70 4.42
C TYR A 321 -20.96 -19.04 5.36
N GLU A 322 -21.70 -19.84 6.13
CA GLU A 322 -22.70 -19.33 7.09
C GLU A 322 -22.07 -18.44 8.16
N GLN A 323 -20.94 -18.87 8.74
CA GLN A 323 -20.22 -18.12 9.76
C GLN A 323 -19.60 -16.83 9.20
N LEU A 324 -19.17 -16.85 7.94
CA LEU A 324 -18.68 -15.66 7.24
C LEU A 324 -19.79 -14.64 7.00
N GLN A 325 -21.01 -15.08 6.65
CA GLN A 325 -22.16 -14.19 6.50
C GLN A 325 -22.57 -13.54 7.84
N LEU A 326 -22.54 -14.29 8.94
CA LEU A 326 -22.79 -13.75 10.27
C LEU A 326 -21.71 -12.74 10.67
N LEU A 327 -20.44 -13.08 10.43
CA LEU A 327 -19.32 -12.17 10.71
C LEU A 327 -19.44 -10.89 9.87
N ARG A 328 -19.77 -10.99 8.58
CA ARG A 328 -20.01 -9.83 7.70
C ARG A 328 -21.01 -8.86 8.29
N ASP A 329 -22.15 -9.40 8.71
CA ASP A 329 -23.24 -8.64 9.30
C ASP A 329 -22.78 -7.96 10.61
N GLU A 330 -22.05 -8.67 11.47
CA GLU A 330 -21.47 -8.08 12.69
C GLU A 330 -20.40 -7.03 12.41
N VAL A 331 -19.61 -7.16 11.34
CA VAL A 331 -18.62 -6.18 10.91
C VAL A 331 -19.30 -4.84 10.56
N LEU A 332 -20.39 -4.87 9.80
CA LEU A 332 -21.10 -3.67 9.31
C LEU A 332 -21.86 -2.88 10.39
N VAL A 333 -22.10 -3.47 11.56
CA VAL A 333 -22.89 -2.87 12.65
C VAL A 333 -22.23 -1.62 13.24
N GLY A 334 -20.90 -1.59 13.29
CA GLY A 334 -20.14 -0.49 13.89
C GLY A 334 -18.70 -0.49 13.41
N VAL A 335 -18.08 0.69 13.46
CA VAL A 335 -16.73 0.96 12.98
C VAL A 335 -15.71 0.18 13.81
N LYS A 336 -14.96 -0.73 13.16
CA LYS A 336 -13.93 -1.56 13.80
C LYS A 336 -12.58 -1.44 13.11
N ASP A 337 -11.53 -1.39 13.91
CA ASP A 337 -10.15 -1.50 13.42
C ASP A 337 -9.76 -2.98 13.14
N ILE A 338 -8.54 -3.19 12.65
CA ILE A 338 -8.06 -4.53 12.28
C ILE A 338 -7.94 -5.45 13.51
N GLU A 339 -7.56 -4.93 14.67
CA GLU A 339 -7.38 -5.73 15.89
C GLU A 339 -8.73 -6.16 16.50
N GLN A 340 -9.71 -5.25 16.45
CA GLN A 340 -11.10 -5.49 16.81
C GLN A 340 -11.75 -6.49 15.87
N LEU A 341 -11.44 -6.45 14.56
CA LEU A 341 -11.91 -7.45 13.58
C LEU A 341 -11.35 -8.84 13.87
N VAL A 342 -10.07 -8.95 14.24
CA VAL A 342 -9.45 -10.22 14.64
C VAL A 342 -10.13 -10.77 15.89
N SER A 343 -10.37 -9.92 16.89
CA SER A 343 -11.06 -10.30 18.12
C SER A 343 -12.49 -10.79 17.82
N LEU A 344 -13.21 -10.10 16.95
CA LEU A 344 -14.55 -10.49 16.51
C LEU A 344 -14.56 -11.83 15.80
N GLY A 345 -13.62 -12.09 14.88
CA GLY A 345 -13.57 -13.39 14.20
C GLY A 345 -13.17 -14.55 15.12
N LYS A 346 -12.38 -14.29 16.18
CA LYS A 346 -12.14 -15.29 17.23
C LYS A 346 -13.43 -15.64 17.99
N GLU A 347 -14.23 -14.63 18.33
CA GLU A 347 -15.51 -14.81 19.03
C GLU A 347 -16.55 -15.53 18.15
N ALA A 348 -16.64 -15.14 16.88
CA ALA A 348 -17.56 -15.73 15.90
C ALA A 348 -17.06 -17.07 15.32
N ARG A 349 -15.82 -17.50 15.64
CA ARG A 349 -15.14 -18.65 15.02
C ARG A 349 -15.18 -18.61 13.48
N ALA A 350 -14.99 -17.42 12.93
CA ALA A 350 -15.04 -17.14 11.48
C ALA A 350 -13.80 -16.38 11.04
N CYS A 351 -13.35 -16.61 9.79
CA CYS A 351 -12.12 -15.98 9.27
C CYS A 351 -12.30 -14.46 9.06
N PRO A 352 -11.59 -13.59 9.81
CA PRO A 352 -11.69 -12.14 9.63
C PRO A 352 -11.30 -11.67 8.23
N TYR A 353 -10.28 -12.28 7.63
CA TYR A 353 -9.75 -11.89 6.33
C TYR A 353 -10.77 -12.04 5.20
N TYR A 354 -11.50 -13.15 5.17
CA TYR A 354 -12.56 -13.35 4.18
C TYR A 354 -13.84 -12.63 4.60
N GLY A 355 -14.19 -12.63 5.89
CA GLY A 355 -15.38 -11.93 6.40
C GLY A 355 -15.38 -10.43 6.09
N SER A 356 -14.23 -9.76 6.23
CA SER A 356 -14.09 -8.35 5.86
C SER A 356 -14.27 -8.13 4.35
N ARG A 357 -13.84 -9.07 3.50
CA ARG A 357 -14.01 -8.98 2.04
C ARG A 357 -15.46 -9.16 1.60
N PHE A 358 -16.17 -10.11 2.23
CA PHE A 358 -17.61 -10.28 2.03
C PHE A 358 -18.42 -9.04 2.48
N ALA A 359 -17.87 -8.21 3.37
CA ALA A 359 -18.52 -6.96 3.80
C ALA A 359 -18.30 -5.78 2.84
N ILE A 360 -17.38 -5.88 1.87
CA ILE A 360 -17.05 -4.79 0.95
C ILE A 360 -18.28 -4.28 0.19
N PRO A 361 -19.12 -5.12 -0.46
CA PRO A 361 -20.23 -4.63 -1.29
C PRO A 361 -21.22 -3.74 -0.53
N ALA A 362 -21.45 -4.03 0.76
CA ALA A 362 -22.39 -3.30 1.63
C ALA A 362 -21.76 -2.15 2.44
N ALA A 363 -20.43 -2.02 2.44
CA ALA A 363 -19.72 -0.97 3.15
C ALA A 363 -19.81 0.38 2.44
N GLN A 364 -19.93 1.47 3.21
CA GLN A 364 -19.89 2.85 2.72
C GLN A 364 -18.46 3.40 2.69
N LEU A 365 -17.64 3.00 3.66
CA LEU A 365 -16.26 3.44 3.80
C LEU A 365 -15.36 2.20 3.88
N VAL A 366 -14.44 2.06 2.93
CA VAL A 366 -13.48 0.95 2.89
C VAL A 366 -12.09 1.51 3.10
N VAL A 367 -11.43 1.08 4.17
CA VAL A 367 -10.09 1.53 4.54
C VAL A 367 -9.08 0.47 4.10
N LEU A 368 -8.10 0.85 3.27
CA LEU A 368 -7.13 -0.09 2.70
C LEU A 368 -5.72 0.52 2.53
N PRO A 369 -4.66 -0.31 2.48
CA PRO A 369 -3.31 0.17 2.22
C PRO A 369 -3.07 0.48 0.74
N TYR A 370 -2.11 1.36 0.45
CA TYR A 370 -1.73 1.76 -0.92
C TYR A 370 -1.54 0.58 -1.88
N GLN A 371 -0.88 -0.49 -1.43
CA GLN A 371 -0.55 -1.64 -2.27
C GLN A 371 -1.81 -2.36 -2.76
N MET A 372 -2.90 -2.38 -1.99
CA MET A 372 -4.16 -3.00 -2.40
C MET A 372 -4.92 -2.17 -3.43
N LEU A 373 -4.79 -0.84 -3.40
CA LEU A 373 -5.40 0.05 -4.39
C LEU A 373 -4.60 0.02 -5.71
N LEU A 374 -3.28 0.19 -5.63
CA LEU A 374 -2.40 0.50 -6.76
C LEU A 374 -1.98 -0.75 -7.55
N HIS A 375 -1.98 -1.92 -6.91
CA HIS A 375 -1.66 -3.18 -7.57
C HIS A 375 -2.95 -3.84 -8.12
N GLY A 376 -3.09 -3.87 -9.45
CA GLY A 376 -4.33 -4.32 -10.12
C GLY A 376 -4.77 -5.74 -9.73
N ALA A 377 -3.84 -6.70 -9.68
CA ALA A 377 -4.17 -8.08 -9.32
C ALA A 377 -4.63 -8.22 -7.86
N THR A 378 -4.03 -7.45 -6.93
CA THR A 378 -4.45 -7.46 -5.52
C THR A 378 -5.83 -6.83 -5.36
N ARG A 379 -6.11 -5.76 -6.10
CA ARG A 379 -7.41 -5.07 -6.12
C ARG A 379 -8.53 -5.99 -6.58
N GLN A 380 -8.33 -6.68 -7.69
CA GLN A 380 -9.28 -7.66 -8.23
C GLN A 380 -9.48 -8.84 -7.27
N ALA A 381 -8.40 -9.41 -6.73
CA ALA A 381 -8.47 -10.49 -5.76
C ALA A 381 -9.19 -10.09 -4.46
N ALA A 382 -9.20 -8.80 -4.10
CA ALA A 382 -9.92 -8.28 -2.94
C ALA A 382 -11.41 -8.02 -3.19
N GLY A 383 -11.88 -8.07 -4.44
CA GLY A 383 -13.26 -7.72 -4.79
C GLY A 383 -13.53 -6.21 -4.84
N ILE A 384 -12.48 -5.40 -4.99
CA ILE A 384 -12.59 -3.93 -5.04
C ILE A 384 -12.98 -3.51 -6.46
N ARG A 385 -14.17 -2.93 -6.60
CA ARG A 385 -14.67 -2.30 -7.84
C ARG A 385 -14.61 -0.78 -7.70
N LEU A 386 -13.93 -0.10 -8.62
CA LEU A 386 -13.70 1.36 -8.57
C LEU A 386 -14.70 2.16 -9.41
N GLN A 387 -15.44 1.48 -10.29
CA GLN A 387 -16.38 2.08 -11.23
C GLN A 387 -17.41 2.96 -10.51
N GLY A 388 -17.39 4.26 -10.80
CA GLY A 388 -18.32 5.24 -10.23
C GLY A 388 -18.12 5.54 -8.73
N GLN A 389 -17.04 5.04 -8.13
CA GLN A 389 -16.73 5.21 -6.70
C GLN A 389 -15.78 6.38 -6.46
N VAL A 390 -15.63 6.79 -5.20
CA VAL A 390 -14.69 7.83 -4.76
C VAL A 390 -13.47 7.21 -4.10
N VAL A 391 -12.28 7.70 -4.45
CA VAL A 391 -11.02 7.29 -3.82
C VAL A 391 -10.36 8.48 -3.16
N VAL A 392 -9.98 8.33 -1.89
CA VAL A 392 -9.21 9.30 -1.10
C VAL A 392 -7.87 8.68 -0.76
N ILE A 393 -6.78 9.29 -1.23
CA ILE A 393 -5.40 8.90 -0.97
C ILE A 393 -4.80 9.92 0.00
N ASP A 394 -4.55 9.51 1.23
CA ASP A 394 -3.95 10.35 2.28
C ASP A 394 -2.46 10.07 2.48
N GLU A 395 -1.69 11.10 2.79
CA GLU A 395 -0.22 11.08 2.81
C GLU A 395 0.39 10.73 1.44
N ALA A 396 -0.14 11.36 0.38
CA ALA A 396 0.21 11.06 -1.00
C ALA A 396 1.60 11.55 -1.46
N HIS A 397 2.41 12.16 -0.58
CA HIS A 397 3.73 12.70 -0.93
C HIS A 397 4.72 11.65 -1.49
N ASN A 398 4.53 10.36 -1.17
CA ASN A 398 5.30 9.24 -1.74
C ASN A 398 4.51 8.37 -2.73
N LEU A 399 3.37 8.83 -3.23
CA LEU A 399 2.52 8.02 -4.12
C LEU A 399 3.28 7.57 -5.38
N ILE A 400 3.99 8.48 -6.04
CA ILE A 400 4.79 8.21 -7.25
C ILE A 400 5.86 7.16 -6.95
N ASP A 401 6.63 7.35 -5.88
CA ASP A 401 7.70 6.41 -5.48
C ASP A 401 7.13 5.04 -5.11
N THR A 402 5.95 5.00 -4.48
CA THR A 402 5.27 3.75 -4.12
C THR A 402 4.81 2.99 -5.37
N ILE A 403 4.24 3.67 -6.38
CA ILE A 403 3.85 3.04 -7.64
C ILE A 403 5.09 2.48 -8.34
N THR A 404 6.15 3.29 -8.48
CA THR A 404 7.42 2.82 -9.06
C THR A 404 7.96 1.61 -8.31
N GLY A 405 7.93 1.60 -6.98
CA GLY A 405 8.39 0.48 -6.16
C GLY A 405 7.56 -0.80 -6.29
N ILE A 406 6.23 -0.70 -6.46
CA ILE A 406 5.34 -1.87 -6.62
C ILE A 406 5.61 -2.62 -7.93
N TYR A 407 5.89 -1.89 -9.01
CA TYR A 407 6.08 -2.44 -10.35
C TYR A 407 7.55 -2.56 -10.77
N SER A 408 8.49 -2.20 -9.89
CA SER A 408 9.92 -2.49 -10.07
C SER A 408 10.24 -3.84 -9.41
N ALA A 409 11.07 -4.64 -10.08
CA ALA A 409 11.48 -5.96 -9.60
C ALA A 409 13.00 -6.11 -9.73
N GLU A 410 13.65 -6.63 -8.69
CA GLU A 410 15.08 -6.93 -8.69
C GLU A 410 15.30 -8.40 -8.37
N VAL A 411 16.15 -9.07 -9.15
CA VAL A 411 16.49 -10.48 -8.98
C VAL A 411 18.01 -10.62 -9.05
N SER A 412 18.58 -11.30 -8.05
CA SER A 412 20.03 -11.56 -7.99
C SER A 412 20.43 -12.80 -8.80
N GLY A 413 21.69 -12.86 -9.21
CA GLY A 413 22.27 -14.05 -9.85
C GLY A 413 22.15 -15.32 -9.00
N SER A 414 22.28 -15.19 -7.67
CA SER A 414 22.06 -16.31 -6.74
C SER A 414 20.62 -16.84 -6.78
N GLN A 415 19.62 -15.96 -6.88
CA GLN A 415 18.22 -16.36 -7.00
C GLN A 415 17.93 -17.07 -8.32
N PHE A 416 18.52 -16.61 -9.43
CA PHE A 416 18.39 -17.31 -10.73
C PHE A 416 18.98 -18.72 -10.68
N CYS A 417 20.21 -18.88 -10.15
CA CYS A 417 20.85 -20.19 -10.00
C CYS A 417 20.04 -21.11 -9.08
N GLN A 418 19.52 -20.59 -7.96
CA GLN A 418 18.71 -21.37 -7.02
C GLN A 418 17.39 -21.82 -7.64
N ALA A 419 16.66 -20.91 -8.31
CA ALA A 419 15.41 -21.23 -9.00
C ALA A 419 15.63 -22.27 -10.10
N HIS A 420 16.71 -22.14 -10.88
CA HIS A 420 17.04 -23.10 -11.92
C HIS A 420 17.33 -24.49 -11.34
N SER A 421 18.15 -24.56 -10.29
CA SER A 421 18.45 -25.83 -9.61
C SER A 421 17.20 -26.49 -9.04
N GLN A 422 16.33 -25.71 -8.37
CA GLN A 422 15.06 -26.20 -7.85
C GLN A 422 14.16 -26.73 -8.97
N LEU A 423 13.98 -25.95 -10.04
CA LEU A 423 13.09 -26.32 -11.14
C LEU A 423 13.60 -27.53 -11.92
N LEU A 424 14.92 -27.68 -12.07
CA LEU A 424 15.55 -28.84 -12.68
C LEU A 424 15.28 -30.11 -11.84
N GLN A 425 15.48 -30.05 -10.53
CA GLN A 425 15.20 -31.18 -9.62
C GLN A 425 13.72 -31.57 -9.64
N TYR A 426 12.83 -30.57 -9.67
CA TYR A 426 11.39 -30.80 -9.81
C TYR A 426 11.06 -31.51 -11.12
N MET A 427 11.66 -31.09 -12.24
CA MET A 427 11.51 -31.72 -13.54
C MET A 427 12.09 -33.14 -13.58
N GLU A 428 13.25 -33.39 -12.98
CA GLU A 428 13.87 -34.72 -12.92
C GLU A 428 13.00 -35.72 -12.15
N ARG A 429 12.41 -35.27 -11.04
CA ARG A 429 11.58 -36.13 -10.18
C ARG A 429 10.18 -36.36 -10.73
N TYR A 430 9.50 -35.29 -11.15
CA TYR A 430 8.10 -35.37 -11.60
C TYR A 430 7.94 -35.39 -13.12
N GLY A 431 9.01 -35.29 -13.90
CA GLY A 431 8.96 -35.20 -15.38
C GLY A 431 8.16 -36.30 -16.05
N LYS A 432 8.19 -37.54 -15.52
CA LYS A 432 7.39 -38.67 -16.03
C LYS A 432 5.89 -38.56 -15.70
N ARG A 433 5.53 -37.80 -14.66
CA ARG A 433 4.15 -37.56 -14.20
C ARG A 433 3.56 -36.26 -14.77
N LEU A 434 4.39 -35.39 -15.32
CA LEU A 434 3.97 -34.11 -15.90
C LEU A 434 3.53 -34.30 -17.35
N LYS A 435 2.41 -33.66 -17.72
CA LYS A 435 1.94 -33.62 -19.11
C LYS A 435 2.93 -32.86 -20.00
N ALA A 436 2.94 -33.17 -21.30
CA ALA A 436 3.88 -32.60 -22.28
C ALA A 436 3.86 -31.06 -22.34
N LYS A 437 2.68 -30.43 -22.20
CA LYS A 437 2.53 -28.96 -22.16
C LYS A 437 3.24 -28.34 -20.93
N ASN A 438 3.02 -28.90 -19.74
CA ASN A 438 3.71 -28.43 -18.51
C ASN A 438 5.23 -28.62 -18.63
N LEU A 439 5.66 -29.74 -19.21
CA LEU A 439 7.08 -30.01 -19.45
C LEU A 439 7.70 -29.01 -20.43
N MET A 440 6.98 -28.62 -21.48
CA MET A 440 7.42 -27.59 -22.42
C MET A 440 7.62 -26.25 -21.72
N TYR A 441 6.66 -25.76 -20.94
CA TYR A 441 6.78 -24.49 -20.23
C TYR A 441 7.86 -24.53 -19.14
N ILE A 442 8.03 -25.64 -18.43
CA ILE A 442 9.13 -25.81 -17.47
C ILE A 442 10.49 -25.74 -18.19
N LYS A 443 10.63 -26.38 -19.36
CA LYS A 443 11.85 -26.28 -20.17
C LYS A 443 12.09 -24.86 -20.67
N GLN A 444 11.05 -24.13 -21.08
CA GLN A 444 11.16 -22.72 -21.43
C GLN A 444 11.63 -21.88 -20.24
N LEU A 445 11.07 -22.10 -19.04
CA LEU A 445 11.51 -21.42 -17.82
C LEU A 445 12.99 -21.72 -17.50
N LEU A 446 13.42 -23.00 -17.59
CA LEU A 446 14.83 -23.37 -17.40
C LEU A 446 15.74 -22.63 -18.40
N TYR A 447 15.35 -22.58 -19.67
CA TYR A 447 16.10 -21.85 -20.70
C TYR A 447 16.17 -20.34 -20.40
N LEU A 448 15.06 -19.70 -20.00
CA LEU A 448 15.05 -18.29 -19.62
C LEU A 448 16.02 -18.00 -18.47
N LEU A 449 16.03 -18.85 -17.44
CA LEU A 449 16.94 -18.72 -16.29
C LEU A 449 18.42 -18.86 -16.71
N GLU A 450 18.72 -19.80 -17.61
CA GLU A 450 20.07 -19.96 -18.17
C GLU A 450 20.51 -18.74 -18.98
N GLN A 451 19.62 -18.17 -19.80
CA GLN A 451 19.92 -16.95 -20.56
C GLN A 451 20.15 -15.74 -19.65
N PHE A 452 19.33 -15.56 -18.60
CA PHE A 452 19.55 -14.46 -17.66
C PHE A 452 20.88 -14.55 -16.90
N VAL A 453 21.30 -15.76 -16.51
CA VAL A 453 22.63 -15.97 -15.90
C VAL A 453 23.75 -15.68 -16.91
N THR A 454 23.57 -16.08 -18.17
CA THR A 454 24.53 -15.82 -19.25
C THR A 454 24.68 -14.31 -19.51
N VAL A 455 23.58 -13.56 -19.48
CA VAL A 455 23.58 -12.10 -19.63
C VAL A 455 24.31 -11.39 -18.47
N LEU A 456 24.26 -11.94 -17.26
CA LEU A 456 25.07 -11.48 -16.13
C LEU A 456 26.57 -11.84 -16.27
N GLY A 457 26.93 -12.67 -17.25
CA GLY A 457 28.30 -13.13 -17.51
C GLY A 457 28.69 -14.37 -16.69
N GLY A 458 27.73 -15.03 -16.05
CA GLY A 458 27.93 -16.23 -15.24
C GLY A 458 27.64 -17.53 -15.99
N ASN A 459 28.01 -18.65 -15.37
CA ASN A 459 27.66 -19.99 -15.80
C ASN A 459 26.77 -20.66 -14.75
N ILE A 460 25.61 -21.16 -15.18
CA ILE A 460 24.62 -21.76 -14.28
C ILE A 460 25.09 -23.05 -13.61
N LYS A 461 26.12 -23.72 -14.16
CA LYS A 461 26.66 -24.99 -13.66
C LYS A 461 27.73 -24.81 -12.57
N GLN A 462 28.20 -23.59 -12.32
CA GLN A 462 29.21 -23.28 -11.33
C GLN A 462 28.59 -22.61 -10.10
N ASN A 463 29.27 -22.65 -8.95
CA ASN A 463 28.74 -22.03 -7.73
C ASN A 463 28.72 -20.49 -7.89
N PRO A 464 27.59 -19.81 -7.62
CA PRO A 464 27.47 -18.36 -7.81
C PRO A 464 28.45 -17.55 -6.96
N ASN A 465 28.90 -18.07 -5.81
CA ASN A 465 29.81 -17.37 -4.91
C ASN A 465 31.29 -17.44 -5.37
N THR A 466 31.66 -18.44 -6.18
CA THR A 466 33.05 -18.66 -6.61
C THR A 466 33.35 -18.12 -8.01
N GLN A 467 32.34 -17.63 -8.72
CA GLN A 467 32.48 -17.08 -10.06
C GLN A 467 32.83 -15.60 -10.01
N SER A 468 34.05 -15.27 -10.44
CA SER A 468 34.48 -13.88 -10.62
C SER A 468 34.12 -13.39 -12.02
N LEU A 469 33.42 -12.27 -12.12
CA LEU A 469 33.00 -11.69 -13.39
C LEU A 469 34.09 -10.76 -13.96
N SER A 470 34.35 -10.88 -15.27
CA SER A 470 35.39 -10.11 -15.98
C SER A 470 34.97 -8.66 -16.32
N GLN A 471 33.67 -8.40 -16.41
CA GLN A 471 33.11 -7.07 -16.68
C GLN A 471 32.33 -6.60 -15.45
N THR A 472 32.81 -5.56 -14.78
CA THR A 472 32.13 -4.90 -13.66
C THR A 472 31.56 -3.56 -14.12
N GLY A 473 30.33 -3.27 -13.74
CA GLY A 473 29.63 -2.05 -14.16
C GLY A 473 28.12 -2.18 -14.16
N THR A 474 27.46 -1.02 -14.26
CA THR A 474 26.01 -0.92 -14.43
C THR A 474 25.70 -0.54 -15.87
N GLU A 475 24.93 -1.37 -16.57
CA GLU A 475 24.45 -1.11 -17.93
C GLU A 475 22.93 -0.95 -17.91
N LEU A 476 22.41 -0.01 -18.72
CA LEU A 476 20.97 0.19 -18.90
C LEU A 476 20.58 -0.18 -20.31
N LYS A 477 19.47 -0.91 -20.44
CA LYS A 477 18.93 -1.37 -21.72
C LYS A 477 17.44 -1.13 -21.80
N THR A 478 16.97 -0.89 -23.02
CA THR A 478 15.53 -1.00 -23.28
C THR A 478 15.09 -2.46 -23.11
N ILE A 479 13.79 -2.68 -22.92
CA ILE A 479 13.26 -4.04 -22.79
C ILE A 479 13.61 -4.83 -24.05
N ASN A 480 13.34 -4.27 -25.23
CA ASN A 480 13.60 -4.94 -26.51
C ASN A 480 15.07 -5.27 -26.70
N ASP A 481 16.00 -4.34 -26.43
CA ASP A 481 17.44 -4.60 -26.56
C ASP A 481 17.91 -5.71 -25.61
N PHE A 482 17.35 -5.75 -24.40
CA PHE A 482 17.61 -6.81 -23.44
C PHE A 482 17.07 -8.17 -23.94
N LEU A 483 15.85 -8.22 -24.49
CA LEU A 483 15.26 -9.43 -25.07
C LEU A 483 16.09 -9.97 -26.25
N PHE A 484 16.58 -9.09 -27.14
CA PHE A 484 17.44 -9.49 -28.26
C PHE A 484 18.81 -10.00 -27.81
N GLN A 485 19.44 -9.30 -26.86
CA GLN A 485 20.75 -9.74 -26.34
C GLN A 485 20.66 -11.08 -25.60
N SER A 486 19.56 -11.30 -24.88
CA SER A 486 19.31 -12.54 -24.14
C SER A 486 18.82 -13.69 -25.03
N GLN A 487 18.56 -13.46 -26.32
CA GLN A 487 18.03 -14.47 -27.25
C GLN A 487 16.67 -15.07 -26.81
N ILE A 488 15.85 -14.28 -26.10
CA ILE A 488 14.53 -14.72 -25.61
C ILE A 488 13.37 -14.11 -26.40
N ASP A 489 13.67 -13.38 -27.48
CA ASP A 489 12.72 -12.74 -28.39
C ASP A 489 11.70 -13.71 -29.00
N ASN A 490 12.12 -14.96 -29.24
CA ASN A 490 11.26 -16.01 -29.79
C ASN A 490 10.31 -16.66 -28.75
N ILE A 491 10.45 -16.33 -27.47
CA ILE A 491 9.61 -16.87 -26.39
C ILE A 491 8.51 -15.86 -26.04
N ASN A 492 7.26 -16.30 -26.14
CA ASN A 492 6.13 -15.47 -25.73
C ASN A 492 6.06 -15.37 -24.20
N LEU A 493 6.66 -14.31 -23.64
CA LEU A 493 6.66 -14.04 -22.19
C LEU A 493 5.26 -13.87 -21.60
N PHE A 494 4.27 -13.40 -22.37
CA PHE A 494 2.88 -13.31 -21.90
C PHE A 494 2.27 -14.70 -21.64
N LYS A 495 2.55 -15.68 -22.51
CA LYS A 495 2.12 -17.07 -22.32
C LYS A 495 2.84 -17.73 -21.14
N VAL A 496 4.14 -17.48 -20.97
CA VAL A 496 4.92 -17.99 -19.82
C VAL A 496 4.40 -17.41 -18.50
N ARG A 497 4.17 -16.09 -18.44
CA ARG A 497 3.56 -15.43 -17.28
C ARG A 497 2.21 -16.04 -16.93
N ARG A 498 1.32 -16.21 -17.93
CA ARG A 498 0.00 -16.82 -17.73
C ARG A 498 0.08 -18.27 -17.24
N TYR A 499 1.08 -19.02 -17.72
CA TYR A 499 1.38 -20.36 -17.23
C TYR A 499 1.79 -20.34 -15.76
N CYS A 500 2.72 -19.48 -15.36
CA CYS A 500 3.13 -19.33 -13.96
C CYS A 500 1.94 -18.99 -13.05
N GLU A 501 1.11 -18.02 -13.44
CA GLU A 501 -0.07 -17.57 -12.71
C GLU A 501 -1.15 -18.66 -12.57
N LYS A 502 -1.42 -19.46 -13.61
CA LYS A 502 -2.45 -20.52 -13.55
C LYS A 502 -1.94 -21.80 -12.87
N SER A 503 -0.73 -22.22 -13.21
CA SER A 503 -0.15 -23.47 -12.72
C SER A 503 0.31 -23.37 -11.25
N MET A 504 0.55 -22.14 -10.78
CA MET A 504 1.12 -21.84 -9.46
C MET A 504 2.45 -22.57 -9.23
N VAL A 505 3.28 -22.66 -10.28
CA VAL A 505 4.54 -23.41 -10.27
C VAL A 505 5.49 -22.93 -9.18
N SER A 506 5.58 -21.62 -8.92
CA SER A 506 6.39 -21.06 -7.84
C SER A 506 6.02 -21.59 -6.46
N ARG A 507 4.73 -21.82 -6.19
CA ARG A 507 4.23 -22.40 -4.93
C ARG A 507 4.51 -23.90 -4.84
N LYS A 508 4.25 -24.64 -5.93
CA LYS A 508 4.52 -26.10 -5.95
C LYS A 508 6.01 -26.39 -5.82
N LEU A 509 6.85 -25.56 -6.44
CA LEU A 509 8.30 -25.65 -6.32
C LEU A 509 8.79 -25.31 -4.90
N PHE A 510 8.14 -24.35 -4.25
CA PHE A 510 8.41 -24.03 -2.86
C PHE A 510 8.07 -25.19 -1.94
N GLY A 511 6.85 -25.75 -2.04
CA GLY A 511 6.46 -26.93 -1.27
C GLY A 511 7.36 -28.16 -1.53
N PHE A 512 7.87 -28.30 -2.76
CA PHE A 512 8.86 -29.31 -3.09
C PHE A 512 10.18 -29.09 -2.34
N THR A 513 10.65 -27.84 -2.31
CA THR A 513 11.89 -27.47 -1.61
C THR A 513 11.77 -27.64 -0.10
N GLU A 514 10.62 -27.33 0.50
CA GLU A 514 10.41 -27.57 1.94
C GLU A 514 10.44 -29.05 2.31
N ARG A 515 9.90 -29.92 1.45
CA ARG A 515 9.83 -31.36 1.74
C ARG A 515 11.13 -32.10 1.49
N TYR A 516 11.90 -31.70 0.48
CA TYR A 516 13.10 -32.44 0.08
C TYR A 516 14.42 -31.69 0.31
N GLY A 517 14.35 -30.42 0.76
CA GLY A 517 15.50 -29.56 0.99
C GLY A 517 16.19 -29.09 -0.29
N THR A 518 16.87 -27.94 -0.23
CA THR A 518 17.83 -27.56 -1.26
C THR A 518 19.07 -28.41 -1.14
N VAL A 519 19.16 -29.49 -1.92
CA VAL A 519 20.45 -30.16 -2.15
C VAL A 519 21.25 -29.26 -3.09
N LEU A 520 21.90 -28.23 -2.53
CA LEU A 520 23.06 -27.64 -3.20
C LEU A 520 24.04 -28.78 -3.36
N ALA A 521 24.32 -29.16 -4.61
CA ALA A 521 25.35 -30.15 -4.90
C ALA A 521 26.67 -29.62 -4.34
N SER A 522 27.04 -30.06 -3.14
CA SER A 522 28.43 -30.13 -2.76
C SER A 522 29.08 -31.05 -3.80
N SER A 523 30.15 -30.57 -4.42
CA SER A 523 30.94 -31.37 -5.32
C SER A 523 31.18 -32.74 -4.68
N ARG A 524 30.83 -33.81 -5.41
CA ARG A 524 31.07 -35.21 -5.01
C ARG A 524 32.55 -35.53 -4.71
N GLU A 525 33.46 -34.56 -4.84
CA GLU A 525 34.88 -34.69 -4.51
C GLU A 525 35.25 -34.33 -3.07
N GLN A 526 34.47 -33.52 -2.33
CA GLN A 526 34.85 -33.13 -0.96
C GLN A 526 34.51 -34.18 0.11
N SER A 527 33.60 -35.12 -0.17
CA SER A 527 33.24 -36.18 0.79
C SER A 527 34.40 -37.15 1.09
N ARG A 528 35.45 -37.22 0.24
CA ARG A 528 36.63 -38.04 0.50
C ARG A 528 37.71 -37.33 1.32
N LEU A 529 37.73 -35.99 1.32
CA LEU A 529 38.72 -35.20 2.06
C LEU A 529 38.31 -34.93 3.51
N ALA A 530 37.01 -34.80 3.78
CA ALA A 530 36.50 -34.58 5.15
C ALA A 530 36.80 -35.79 6.07
N GLY A 531 36.64 -37.02 5.57
CA GLY A 531 37.01 -38.23 6.31
C GLY A 531 38.51 -38.37 6.56
N PHE A 532 39.34 -37.86 5.65
CA PHE A 532 40.80 -37.92 5.75
C PHE A 532 41.35 -36.83 6.70
N GLN A 533 40.74 -35.64 6.73
CA GLN A 533 41.06 -34.59 7.71
C GLN A 533 40.72 -35.01 9.14
N HIS A 534 39.59 -35.70 9.33
CA HIS A 534 39.18 -36.21 10.65
C HIS A 534 40.08 -37.37 11.12
N PHE A 535 40.65 -38.14 10.18
CA PHE A 535 41.64 -39.18 10.45
C PHE A 535 43.01 -38.60 10.82
N LEU A 536 43.47 -37.56 10.12
CA LEU A 536 44.74 -36.88 10.46
C LEU A 536 44.70 -36.19 11.83
N GLN A 537 43.54 -35.67 12.25
CA GLN A 537 43.34 -35.11 13.59
C GLN A 537 43.32 -36.17 14.70
N SER A 538 42.99 -37.43 14.37
CA SER A 538 43.00 -38.53 15.35
C SER A 538 44.40 -39.09 15.67
N LEU A 539 45.43 -38.66 14.94
CA LEU A 539 46.81 -39.18 15.05
C LEU A 539 47.79 -38.27 15.79
N GLN A 540 47.35 -37.16 16.39
CA GLN A 540 48.23 -36.28 17.18
C GLN A 540 48.07 -36.53 18.69
N PRO A 541 49.15 -36.81 19.45
CA PRO A 541 49.08 -36.95 20.90
C PRO A 541 48.89 -35.59 21.58
N ALA A 542 48.02 -35.59 22.60
CA ALA A 542 47.62 -34.44 23.39
C ALA A 542 48.79 -33.74 24.10
N LEU A 543 48.87 -32.41 23.97
CA LEU A 543 49.58 -31.53 24.89
C LEU A 543 48.75 -30.27 25.18
N THR A 544 48.22 -30.26 26.42
CA THR A 544 48.00 -29.14 27.35
C THR A 544 47.15 -27.93 26.95
N GLU A 545 46.07 -27.83 27.72
CA GLU A 545 45.02 -26.81 27.80
C GLU A 545 45.53 -25.40 28.20
N THR A 546 44.89 -24.37 27.64
CA THR A 546 44.55 -23.13 28.39
C THR A 546 43.15 -22.66 27.97
N PRO A 547 42.27 -22.25 28.90
CA PRO A 547 40.88 -21.93 28.61
C PRO A 547 40.69 -20.45 28.25
N VAL A 548 39.91 -20.17 27.20
CA VAL A 548 39.43 -18.82 26.84
C VAL A 548 37.89 -18.87 26.79
N PRO A 549 37.16 -17.83 27.27
CA PRO A 549 35.75 -17.96 27.66
C PRO A 549 34.80 -18.13 26.48
N HIS A 550 33.76 -18.94 26.70
CA HIS A 550 32.60 -19.10 25.81
C HIS A 550 31.93 -17.76 25.50
N GLY A 551 32.06 -17.32 24.24
CA GLY A 551 31.16 -16.36 23.62
C GLY A 551 29.98 -17.11 23.02
N ASP A 552 28.79 -16.81 23.51
CA ASP A 552 27.49 -17.27 23.03
C ASP A 552 27.24 -16.69 21.61
N GLU A 553 27.76 -17.36 20.58
CA GLU A 553 27.34 -17.10 19.20
C GLU A 553 26.01 -17.81 18.95
N GLY A 554 24.93 -17.12 19.33
CA GLY A 554 23.60 -17.41 18.80
C GLY A 554 23.64 -17.29 17.28
N GLU A 555 23.65 -18.43 16.59
CA GLU A 555 23.35 -18.50 15.16
C GLU A 555 22.04 -17.77 14.91
N ALA A 556 22.13 -16.56 14.37
CA ALA A 556 20.99 -15.83 13.85
C ALA A 556 20.38 -16.68 12.73
N ARG A 557 19.32 -17.44 13.07
CA ARG A 557 18.48 -18.14 12.09
C ARG A 557 18.18 -17.19 10.95
N VAL A 558 18.77 -17.44 9.79
CA VAL A 558 18.50 -16.70 8.56
C VAL A 558 16.98 -16.75 8.34
N PRO A 559 16.29 -15.61 8.17
CA PRO A 559 14.86 -15.60 7.92
C PRO A 559 14.55 -16.50 6.72
N ARG A 560 13.64 -17.46 6.87
CA ARG A 560 13.20 -18.35 5.79
C ARG A 560 12.74 -17.49 4.61
N SER A 561 13.57 -17.41 3.56
CA SER A 561 13.37 -16.52 2.43
C SER A 561 12.32 -17.06 1.46
N ALA A 562 11.67 -16.15 0.74
CA ALA A 562 10.71 -16.46 -0.31
C ALA A 562 11.26 -17.47 -1.32
N SER A 563 10.35 -18.19 -2.00
CA SER A 563 10.68 -18.92 -3.23
C SER A 563 11.38 -17.98 -4.23
N PRO A 564 12.62 -18.29 -4.67
CA PRO A 564 13.32 -17.49 -5.68
C PRO A 564 12.50 -17.32 -6.97
N LEU A 565 11.72 -18.34 -7.34
CA LEU A 565 10.88 -18.32 -8.53
C LEU A 565 9.75 -17.26 -8.46
N MET A 566 9.26 -16.90 -7.26
CA MET A 566 8.26 -15.83 -7.13
C MET A 566 8.83 -14.45 -7.49
N HIS A 567 10.08 -14.18 -7.10
CA HIS A 567 10.75 -12.92 -7.48
C HIS A 567 10.98 -12.87 -8.99
N ILE A 568 11.32 -14.01 -9.59
CA ILE A 568 11.47 -14.15 -11.04
C ILE A 568 10.13 -13.97 -11.76
N GLU A 569 9.03 -14.52 -11.24
CA GLU A 569 7.69 -14.29 -11.78
C GLU A 569 7.32 -12.79 -11.78
N GLY A 570 7.65 -12.07 -10.70
CA GLY A 570 7.52 -10.61 -10.64
C GLY A 570 8.36 -9.88 -11.68
N PHE A 571 9.59 -10.32 -11.92
CA PHE A 571 10.46 -9.76 -12.96
C PHE A 571 9.96 -10.07 -14.37
N LEU A 572 9.48 -11.29 -14.64
CA LEU A 572 8.86 -11.67 -15.92
C LEU A 572 7.59 -10.84 -16.16
N ALA A 573 6.78 -10.60 -15.14
CA ALA A 573 5.62 -9.72 -15.25
C ALA A 573 6.04 -8.28 -15.57
N ALA A 574 7.10 -7.77 -14.94
CA ALA A 574 7.64 -6.44 -15.22
C ALA A 574 8.14 -6.31 -16.68
N LEU A 575 8.78 -7.34 -17.23
CA LEU A 575 9.21 -7.38 -18.65
C LEU A 575 8.05 -7.38 -19.66
N THR A 576 6.82 -7.68 -19.24
CA THR A 576 5.62 -7.58 -20.10
C THR A 576 5.07 -6.15 -20.22
N THR A 577 5.69 -5.17 -19.56
CA THR A 577 5.34 -3.75 -19.67
C THR A 577 5.82 -3.17 -21.01
N ALA A 578 5.24 -2.07 -21.47
CA ALA A 578 5.64 -1.45 -22.72
C ALA A 578 7.11 -0.98 -22.69
N ASN A 579 7.82 -1.13 -23.82
CA ASN A 579 9.25 -0.81 -23.94
C ASN A 579 9.60 0.66 -23.59
N GLN A 580 8.67 1.57 -23.85
CA GLN A 580 8.82 3.00 -23.59
C GLN A 580 8.70 3.34 -22.09
N ASP A 581 7.98 2.53 -21.30
CA ASP A 581 7.63 2.84 -19.92
C ASP A 581 8.61 2.27 -18.88
N GLY A 582 9.57 1.43 -19.31
CA GLY A 582 10.51 0.77 -18.40
C GLY A 582 11.89 0.52 -19.00
N ARG A 583 12.85 0.19 -18.12
CA ARG A 583 14.24 -0.13 -18.48
C ARG A 583 14.73 -1.31 -17.66
N VAL A 584 15.66 -2.07 -18.24
CA VAL A 584 16.36 -3.15 -17.55
C VAL A 584 17.76 -2.68 -17.19
N ILE A 585 18.07 -2.74 -15.90
CA ILE A 585 19.37 -2.40 -15.33
C ILE A 585 20.11 -3.70 -15.06
N LEU A 586 21.31 -3.82 -15.63
CA LEU A 586 22.22 -4.91 -15.39
C LEU A 586 23.31 -4.42 -14.45
N ASN A 587 23.29 -4.90 -13.21
CA ASN A 587 24.34 -4.63 -12.23
C ASN A 587 25.28 -5.82 -12.18
N ARG A 588 26.48 -5.68 -12.76
CA ARG A 588 27.55 -6.68 -12.65
C ARG A 588 28.56 -6.25 -11.61
N GLN A 589 28.64 -7.02 -10.53
CA GLN A 589 29.60 -6.84 -9.45
C GLN A 589 30.65 -7.97 -9.49
N GLY A 590 31.68 -7.92 -8.65
CA GLY A 590 32.80 -8.88 -8.72
C GLY A 590 32.42 -10.36 -8.66
N SER A 591 31.23 -10.70 -8.14
CA SER A 591 30.67 -12.05 -8.09
C SER A 591 29.26 -12.11 -8.68
N LEU A 592 28.86 -13.28 -9.20
CA LEU A 592 27.50 -13.53 -9.69
C LEU A 592 26.45 -13.40 -8.59
N SER A 593 26.76 -13.74 -7.34
CA SER A 593 25.80 -13.64 -6.22
C SER A 593 25.43 -12.19 -5.88
N LEU A 594 26.35 -11.26 -6.12
CA LEU A 594 26.17 -9.82 -5.91
C LEU A 594 25.68 -9.09 -7.16
N SER A 595 25.63 -9.78 -8.30
CA SER A 595 25.11 -9.23 -9.55
C SER A 595 23.60 -9.37 -9.59
N SER A 596 22.92 -8.36 -10.13
CA SER A 596 21.45 -8.32 -10.19
C SER A 596 20.93 -7.78 -11.51
N LEU A 597 19.75 -8.27 -11.88
CA LEU A 597 18.91 -7.69 -12.92
C LEU A 597 17.76 -6.95 -12.23
N LYS A 598 17.60 -5.67 -12.54
CA LYS A 598 16.53 -4.84 -11.99
C LYS A 598 15.72 -4.21 -13.11
N PHE A 599 14.41 -4.39 -13.05
CA PHE A 599 13.47 -3.64 -13.88
C PHE A 599 13.12 -2.33 -13.18
N LEU A 600 13.31 -1.21 -13.88
CA LEU A 600 12.96 0.13 -13.42
C LEU A 600 11.75 0.62 -14.21
N LEU A 601 10.65 0.91 -13.51
CA LEU A 601 9.50 1.60 -14.09
C LEU A 601 9.79 3.11 -14.19
N LEU A 602 9.75 3.66 -15.40
CA LEU A 602 9.91 5.09 -15.66
C LEU A 602 8.59 5.84 -15.62
N ASN A 603 7.51 5.22 -16.12
CA ASN A 603 6.19 5.84 -16.23
C ASN A 603 5.17 5.24 -15.24
N PRO A 604 5.00 5.83 -14.05
CA PRO A 604 4.01 5.38 -13.06
C PRO A 604 2.56 5.67 -13.49
N ALA A 605 2.35 6.60 -14.42
CA ALA A 605 1.01 7.02 -14.83
C ALA A 605 0.21 5.90 -15.49
N VAL A 606 0.87 4.96 -16.19
CA VAL A 606 0.22 3.83 -16.87
C VAL A 606 -0.63 3.00 -15.91
N HIS A 607 -0.10 2.71 -14.72
CA HIS A 607 -0.79 1.92 -13.71
C HIS A 607 -1.84 2.73 -12.93
N PHE A 608 -1.64 4.04 -12.80
CA PHE A 608 -2.57 4.93 -12.13
C PHE A 608 -3.74 5.38 -13.02
N ALA A 609 -3.55 5.40 -14.35
CA ALA A 609 -4.57 5.80 -15.32
C ALA A 609 -5.84 4.95 -15.20
N GLN A 610 -5.71 3.65 -14.94
CA GLN A 610 -6.85 2.78 -14.70
C GLN A 610 -7.68 3.25 -13.49
N VAL A 611 -7.02 3.62 -12.38
CA VAL A 611 -7.69 4.10 -11.16
C VAL A 611 -8.45 5.39 -11.46
N VAL A 612 -7.81 6.35 -12.11
CA VAL A 612 -8.40 7.66 -12.40
C VAL A 612 -9.54 7.60 -13.43
N LYS A 613 -9.48 6.66 -14.38
CA LYS A 613 -10.51 6.45 -15.40
C LYS A 613 -11.74 5.75 -14.84
N GLU A 614 -11.56 4.77 -13.94
CA GLU A 614 -12.68 4.02 -13.33
C GLU A 614 -13.40 4.81 -12.24
N CYS A 615 -12.67 5.63 -11.47
CA CYS A 615 -13.25 6.38 -10.35
C CYS A 615 -14.06 7.60 -10.81
N ARG A 616 -15.13 7.90 -10.06
CA ARG A 616 -15.88 9.15 -10.19
C ARG A 616 -14.97 10.33 -9.83
N ALA A 617 -14.42 10.32 -8.62
CA ALA A 617 -13.55 11.36 -8.09
C ALA A 617 -12.36 10.74 -7.38
N VAL A 618 -11.20 11.42 -7.47
CA VAL A 618 -9.96 11.01 -6.79
C VAL A 618 -9.42 12.19 -6.01
N VAL A 619 -9.23 12.01 -4.70
CA VAL A 619 -8.69 13.03 -3.81
C VAL A 619 -7.29 12.60 -3.40
N ILE A 620 -6.29 13.41 -3.73
CA ILE A 620 -4.88 13.21 -3.39
C ILE A 620 -4.52 14.23 -2.32
N ALA A 621 -4.49 13.79 -1.06
CA ALA A 621 -4.27 14.64 0.09
C ALA A 621 -2.91 14.38 0.77
N GLY A 622 -2.28 15.42 1.29
CA GLY A 622 -1.04 15.27 2.04
C GLY A 622 -0.61 16.52 2.83
N GLY A 623 0.26 16.31 3.81
CA GLY A 623 0.82 17.39 4.63
C GLY A 623 1.89 18.25 3.95
N THR A 624 2.58 17.69 2.97
CA THR A 624 3.81 18.24 2.38
C THR A 624 3.85 17.98 0.87
N MET A 625 2.79 18.41 0.19
CA MET A 625 2.58 18.13 -1.24
C MET A 625 3.45 18.99 -2.18
N GLN A 626 4.06 20.07 -1.68
CA GLN A 626 4.88 20.95 -2.52
C GLN A 626 6.24 20.34 -2.89
N PRO A 627 6.66 20.45 -4.17
CA PRO A 627 5.93 21.02 -5.31
C PRO A 627 4.88 20.06 -5.93
N VAL A 628 3.67 20.58 -6.17
CA VAL A 628 2.53 19.82 -6.72
C VAL A 628 2.70 19.46 -8.21
N SER A 629 3.57 20.17 -8.93
CA SER A 629 3.82 19.99 -10.37
C SER A 629 4.14 18.54 -10.76
N ASP A 630 4.85 17.79 -9.90
CA ASP A 630 5.18 16.39 -10.17
C ASP A 630 3.93 15.51 -10.30
N PHE A 631 2.90 15.75 -9.49
CA PHE A 631 1.64 14.99 -9.57
C PHE A 631 0.88 15.36 -10.84
N ARG A 632 0.81 16.66 -11.15
CA ARG A 632 0.10 17.14 -12.34
C ARG A 632 0.74 16.63 -13.62
N GLU A 633 2.05 16.77 -13.75
CA GLU A 633 2.77 16.50 -15.00
C GLU A 633 3.13 15.02 -15.15
N GLN A 634 3.72 14.39 -14.12
CA GLN A 634 4.22 13.01 -14.25
C GLN A 634 3.13 11.95 -14.03
N LEU A 635 2.08 12.25 -13.25
CA LEU A 635 1.06 11.27 -12.89
C LEU A 635 -0.27 11.51 -13.63
N LEU A 636 -0.82 12.72 -13.59
CA LEU A 636 -2.15 13.01 -14.14
C LEU A 636 -2.11 13.29 -15.65
N ALA A 637 -1.23 14.18 -16.12
CA ALA A 637 -1.13 14.49 -17.54
C ALA A 637 -0.68 13.26 -18.36
N CYS A 638 0.33 12.52 -17.89
CA CYS A 638 0.75 11.26 -18.51
C CYS A 638 -0.32 10.16 -18.44
N ALA A 639 -1.30 10.24 -17.54
CA ALA A 639 -2.44 9.33 -17.47
C ALA A 639 -3.59 9.71 -18.41
N GLY A 640 -3.46 10.81 -19.17
CA GLY A 640 -4.50 11.31 -20.08
C GLY A 640 -5.62 12.06 -19.36
N VAL A 641 -5.31 12.70 -18.22
CA VAL A 641 -6.27 13.52 -17.48
C VAL A 641 -6.24 14.96 -18.00
N GLU A 642 -7.39 15.45 -18.43
CA GLU A 642 -7.59 16.86 -18.81
C GLU A 642 -7.40 17.80 -17.62
N ALA A 643 -6.79 18.96 -17.88
CA ALA A 643 -6.44 19.93 -16.84
C ALA A 643 -7.69 20.46 -16.10
N GLU A 644 -8.84 20.56 -16.77
CA GLU A 644 -10.10 21.05 -16.20
C GLU A 644 -10.71 20.10 -15.16
N ARG A 645 -10.32 18.81 -15.22
CA ARG A 645 -10.72 17.80 -14.22
C ARG A 645 -9.87 17.91 -12.95
N VAL A 646 -8.74 18.62 -12.97
CA VAL A 646 -7.84 18.76 -11.83
C VAL A 646 -8.11 20.05 -11.08
N VAL A 647 -8.29 19.95 -9.77
CA VAL A 647 -8.47 21.09 -8.85
C VAL A 647 -7.35 21.03 -7.82
N GLU A 648 -6.61 22.13 -7.66
CA GLU A 648 -5.55 22.26 -6.67
C GLU A 648 -6.04 23.15 -5.53
N PHE A 649 -5.92 22.67 -4.29
CA PHE A 649 -6.29 23.42 -3.10
C PHE A 649 -5.22 23.29 -2.03
N SER A 650 -4.78 24.42 -1.49
CA SER A 650 -3.78 24.48 -0.42
C SER A 650 -4.33 25.27 0.75
N CYS A 651 -4.40 24.64 1.92
CA CYS A 651 -4.77 25.29 3.16
C CYS A 651 -3.61 26.11 3.72
N GLY A 652 -3.94 27.27 4.29
CA GLY A 652 -3.05 27.94 5.23
C GLY A 652 -2.82 27.11 6.51
N HIS A 653 -2.04 27.66 7.43
CA HIS A 653 -1.79 27.01 8.72
C HIS A 653 -2.72 27.58 9.81
N VAL A 654 -3.13 26.74 10.78
CA VAL A 654 -3.90 27.19 11.97
C VAL A 654 -3.07 28.10 12.91
N ILE A 655 -1.76 28.16 12.68
CA ILE A 655 -0.82 28.78 13.62
C ILE A 655 -0.69 30.27 13.32
N PRO A 656 -0.69 31.12 14.38
CA PRO A 656 -0.47 32.54 14.22
C PRO A 656 0.77 32.86 13.38
N PRO A 657 0.72 33.89 12.51
CA PRO A 657 1.88 34.42 11.78
C PRO A 657 3.15 34.49 12.62
N ASP A 658 3.00 34.97 13.85
CA ASP A 658 4.09 35.26 14.76
C ASP A 658 4.78 34.02 15.34
N ASN A 659 4.17 32.84 15.29
CA ASN A 659 4.72 31.63 15.94
C ASN A 659 5.71 30.84 15.07
N ILE A 660 6.04 31.35 13.88
CA ILE A 660 6.94 30.67 12.93
C ILE A 660 7.95 31.69 12.43
N LEU A 661 9.24 31.38 12.61
CA LEU A 661 10.33 32.19 12.08
C LEU A 661 11.20 31.37 11.12
N PRO A 662 10.94 31.44 9.80
CA PRO A 662 11.81 30.85 8.80
C PRO A 662 12.93 31.82 8.42
N LEU A 663 14.19 31.42 8.64
CA LEU A 663 15.39 32.19 8.30
C LEU A 663 16.21 31.44 7.25
N VAL A 664 16.58 32.12 6.17
CA VAL A 664 17.64 31.65 5.28
C VAL A 664 18.93 32.36 5.65
N ILE A 665 19.99 31.60 5.95
CA ILE A 665 21.31 32.14 6.27
C ILE A 665 22.27 31.82 5.13
N CYS A 666 22.79 32.88 4.48
CA CYS A 666 23.71 32.74 3.35
C CYS A 666 25.18 32.60 3.78
N SER A 667 25.58 33.24 4.88
CA SER A 667 26.97 33.27 5.37
C SER A 667 27.07 32.98 6.86
N GLY A 668 28.05 32.16 7.24
CA GLY A 668 28.28 31.72 8.62
C GLY A 668 28.93 32.79 9.53
N PRO A 669 29.17 32.48 10.82
CA PRO A 669 29.82 33.40 11.77
C PRO A 669 31.22 33.87 11.36
N SER A 670 31.92 33.08 10.53
CA SER A 670 33.21 33.40 9.92
C SER A 670 33.11 34.27 8.65
N SER A 671 31.90 34.74 8.29
CA SER A 671 31.58 35.47 7.06
C SER A 671 31.84 34.71 5.75
N GLN A 672 32.09 33.39 5.83
CA GLN A 672 32.18 32.53 4.66
C GLN A 672 30.79 32.15 4.14
N GLN A 673 30.64 32.10 2.81
CA GLN A 673 29.41 31.66 2.16
C GLN A 673 29.17 30.18 2.42
N LEU A 674 27.98 29.85 2.94
CA LEU A 674 27.59 28.49 3.24
C LEU A 674 27.15 27.78 1.95
N GLU A 675 28.02 26.89 1.44
CA GLU A 675 27.77 26.07 0.25
C GLU A 675 28.11 24.60 0.53
N PHE A 676 27.08 23.79 0.76
CA PHE A 676 27.20 22.37 1.14
C PHE A 676 27.14 21.43 -0.07
N THR A 677 28.02 21.62 -1.06
CA THR A 677 28.11 20.71 -2.22
C THR A 677 29.00 19.50 -1.93
N TYR A 678 28.82 18.40 -2.68
CA TYR A 678 29.61 17.16 -2.54
C TYR A 678 31.13 17.42 -2.54
N GLN A 679 31.59 18.40 -3.33
CA GLN A 679 33.01 18.76 -3.44
C GLN A 679 33.56 19.50 -2.22
N LYS A 680 32.70 20.16 -1.44
CA LYS A 680 33.09 21.06 -0.33
C LYS A 680 32.72 20.51 1.06
N ARG A 681 31.93 19.43 1.14
CA ARG A 681 31.42 18.86 2.40
C ARG A 681 32.42 18.07 3.24
N GLU A 682 33.55 17.62 2.66
CA GLU A 682 34.55 16.76 3.33
C GLU A 682 35.59 17.55 4.13
N LEU A 683 35.43 18.86 4.27
CA LEU A 683 36.31 19.67 5.10
C LEU A 683 36.19 19.25 6.59
N PRO A 684 37.31 19.06 7.32
CA PRO A 684 37.33 18.46 8.67
C PRO A 684 36.46 19.17 9.73
N GLN A 685 36.00 20.38 9.45
CA GLN A 685 35.18 21.21 10.34
C GLN A 685 33.68 20.84 10.29
N MET A 686 33.27 19.87 9.45
CA MET A 686 31.87 19.69 9.03
C MET A 686 31.34 18.25 9.12
N ILE A 687 31.98 17.35 9.88
CA ILE A 687 31.62 15.93 9.95
C ILE A 687 30.70 15.64 11.15
N PHE A 688 29.53 15.04 10.89
CA PHE A 688 28.67 14.43 11.92
C PHE A 688 28.09 13.10 11.40
N GLN A 689 27.87 12.13 12.29
CA GLN A 689 27.52 10.75 11.91
C GLN A 689 26.25 10.27 12.62
N GLU A 690 25.26 9.83 11.84
CA GLU A 690 24.04 9.17 12.32
C GLU A 690 24.31 7.69 12.65
N PRO A 691 23.67 7.10 13.67
CA PRO A 691 23.72 5.66 13.91
C PRO A 691 23.15 4.86 12.73
N LYS A 692 23.90 3.87 12.25
CA LYS A 692 23.56 3.10 11.04
C LYS A 692 22.47 2.03 11.24
N ARG A 693 22.13 1.66 12.48
CA ARG A 693 21.22 0.53 12.77
C ARG A 693 19.85 1.00 13.28
N ALA A 694 18.78 0.33 12.83
CA ALA A 694 17.39 0.71 13.12
C ALA A 694 17.00 0.57 14.60
N ASN A 695 17.56 -0.41 15.31
CA ASN A 695 17.31 -0.67 16.73
C ASN A 695 17.93 0.38 17.67
N GLN A 696 18.91 1.16 17.18
CA GLN A 696 19.57 2.22 17.96
C GLN A 696 18.81 3.55 17.88
N VAL A 697 17.93 3.72 16.88
CA VAL A 697 17.13 4.95 16.67
C VAL A 697 16.22 5.20 17.87
N GLU A 698 15.50 4.18 18.33
CA GLU A 698 14.56 4.32 19.45
C GLU A 698 15.27 4.64 20.77
N GLN A 699 16.43 4.03 20.99
CA GLN A 699 17.29 4.32 22.16
C GLN A 699 17.77 5.77 22.16
N VAL A 700 18.29 6.26 21.02
CA VAL A 700 18.76 7.65 20.89
C VAL A 700 17.62 8.65 21.08
N LEU A 701 16.42 8.34 20.60
CA LEU A 701 15.24 9.19 20.83
C LEU A 701 14.79 9.23 22.29
N LEU A 702 14.83 8.07 22.97
CA LEU A 702 14.51 7.99 24.39
C LEU A 702 15.52 8.78 25.23
N GLU A 703 16.80 8.68 24.91
CA GLU A 703 17.86 9.48 25.55
C GLU A 703 17.71 10.97 25.28
N TYR A 704 17.43 11.36 24.03
CA TYR A 704 17.17 12.75 23.65
C TYR A 704 15.95 13.33 24.40
N SER A 705 14.85 12.59 24.41
CA SER A 705 13.62 13.00 25.11
C SER A 705 13.81 13.07 26.62
N ARG A 706 14.59 12.14 27.20
CA ARG A 706 14.94 12.15 28.63
C ARG A 706 15.81 13.35 28.96
N CYS A 707 16.81 13.65 28.13
CA CYS A 707 17.69 14.81 28.30
C CYS A 707 16.88 16.10 28.34
N ILE A 708 15.96 16.31 27.38
CA ILE A 708 15.10 17.49 27.32
C ILE A 708 14.17 17.58 28.55
N LYS A 709 13.55 16.47 28.97
CA LYS A 709 12.68 16.47 30.16
C LYS A 709 13.43 16.72 31.46
N CYS A 710 14.72 16.38 31.53
CA CYS A 710 15.57 16.65 32.69
C CYS A 710 16.16 18.08 32.68
N CYS A 711 16.15 18.78 31.54
CA CYS A 711 16.55 20.17 31.45
C CYS A 711 15.53 21.04 32.20
N GLY A 712 15.95 21.68 33.30
CA GLY A 712 15.09 22.56 34.10
C GLY A 712 14.94 22.19 35.57
N HIS A 713 15.42 21.02 36.01
CA HIS A 713 15.55 20.73 37.44
C HIS A 713 16.77 21.49 37.99
N ALA A 714 16.50 22.43 38.90
CA ALA A 714 17.45 23.40 39.43
C ALA A 714 18.78 22.76 39.88
N GLY A 715 19.85 22.99 39.09
CA GLY A 715 21.23 22.61 39.41
C GLY A 715 22.00 21.85 38.33
N GLY A 716 21.37 21.40 37.25
CA GLY A 716 22.05 20.66 36.17
C GLY A 716 22.78 21.55 35.14
N ALA A 717 24.00 21.18 34.75
CA ALA A 717 24.82 21.87 33.73
C ALA A 717 24.29 21.75 32.27
N VAL A 718 23.20 21.01 32.05
CA VAL A 718 22.65 20.72 30.73
C VAL A 718 21.45 21.63 30.46
N THR A 719 21.58 22.49 29.45
CA THR A 719 20.57 23.49 29.06
C THR A 719 19.70 23.07 27.88
N GLY A 720 20.01 21.94 27.24
CA GLY A 720 19.27 21.38 26.12
C GLY A 720 20.04 20.24 25.44
N ALA A 721 19.48 19.71 24.35
CA ALA A 721 20.09 18.65 23.55
C ALA A 721 20.06 18.99 22.05
N LEU A 722 21.09 18.58 21.31
CA LEU A 722 21.17 18.69 19.86
C LEU A 722 21.01 17.31 19.22
N LEU A 723 20.05 17.18 18.31
CA LEU A 723 19.86 15.96 17.53
C LEU A 723 20.30 16.21 16.08
N LEU A 724 21.20 15.37 15.59
CA LEU A 724 21.68 15.42 14.20
C LEU A 724 21.15 14.20 13.45
N SER A 725 20.51 14.45 12.31
CA SER A 725 19.88 13.42 11.49
C SER A 725 20.10 13.67 10.00
N VAL A 726 20.20 12.60 9.21
CA VAL A 726 20.28 12.72 7.75
C VAL A 726 18.87 12.86 7.16
N VAL A 727 18.71 13.82 6.24
CA VAL A 727 17.46 14.02 5.51
C VAL A 727 17.20 12.84 4.55
N GLY A 728 15.99 12.28 4.59
CA GLY A 728 15.65 11.03 3.91
C GLY A 728 16.08 9.78 4.69
N GLY A 729 16.72 9.96 5.85
CA GLY A 729 17.00 8.89 6.81
C GLY A 729 15.78 8.55 7.66
N LYS A 730 15.87 7.44 8.40
CA LYS A 730 14.78 6.90 9.23
C LYS A 730 14.27 7.93 10.25
N MET A 731 15.17 8.73 10.80
CA MET A 731 14.85 9.76 11.79
C MET A 731 14.00 10.90 11.22
N SER A 732 14.17 11.20 9.94
CA SER A 732 13.51 12.32 9.26
C SER A 732 12.16 11.97 8.62
N GLU A 733 11.82 10.68 8.45
CA GLU A 733 10.53 10.23 7.90
C GLU A 733 9.54 9.73 8.97
N GLY A 734 10.02 9.11 10.05
CA GLY A 734 9.15 8.35 10.97
C GLY A 734 8.81 9.02 12.31
N ILE A 735 9.46 10.14 12.66
CA ILE A 735 9.44 10.67 14.03
C ILE A 735 8.70 11.99 14.12
N ASN A 736 8.01 12.19 15.24
CA ASN A 736 7.27 13.40 15.57
C ASN A 736 7.97 14.16 16.70
N PHE A 737 8.51 15.35 16.40
CA PHE A 737 8.99 16.30 17.38
C PHE A 737 7.82 17.17 17.83
N SER A 738 7.31 16.91 19.02
CA SER A 738 6.18 17.64 19.59
C SER A 738 6.69 18.56 20.69
N ASP A 739 6.13 19.76 20.79
CA ASP A 739 6.40 20.71 21.86
C ASP A 739 7.90 21.01 22.02
N ASP A 740 8.47 20.70 23.20
CA ASP A 740 9.84 21.03 23.56
C ASP A 740 10.89 20.14 22.88
N LEU A 741 10.45 19.09 22.17
CA LEU A 741 11.33 18.17 21.46
C LEU A 741 11.97 18.79 20.20
N GLY A 742 11.51 19.95 19.72
CA GLY A 742 11.97 20.49 18.44
C GLY A 742 11.68 21.97 18.19
N ARG A 743 12.14 22.87 19.07
CA ARG A 743 11.90 24.33 18.95
C ARG A 743 12.68 25.04 17.85
N CYS A 744 13.79 24.46 17.40
CA CYS A 744 14.59 24.99 16.30
C CYS A 744 15.00 23.86 15.36
N VAL A 745 14.56 23.91 14.10
CA VAL A 745 14.98 22.96 13.06
C VAL A 745 15.97 23.65 12.15
N VAL A 746 17.19 23.10 12.10
CA VAL A 746 18.27 23.61 11.25
C VAL A 746 18.47 22.65 10.08
N MET A 747 18.12 23.11 8.88
CA MET A 747 18.37 22.40 7.63
C MET A 747 19.75 22.78 7.10
N VAL A 748 20.69 21.84 7.16
CA VAL A 748 22.08 22.05 6.73
C VAL A 748 22.22 21.68 5.25
N GLY A 749 22.37 22.67 4.37
CA GLY A 749 22.49 22.46 2.93
C GLY A 749 21.18 22.06 2.25
N MET A 750 21.30 21.49 1.04
CA MET A 750 20.19 21.00 0.23
C MET A 750 20.39 19.50 -0.07
N PRO A 751 19.44 18.62 0.28
CA PRO A 751 19.56 17.16 0.15
C PRO A 751 19.32 16.70 -1.30
N TYR A 752 20.21 17.09 -2.22
CA TYR A 752 20.12 16.65 -3.61
C TYR A 752 20.40 15.15 -3.74
N PRO A 753 19.60 14.42 -4.55
CA PRO A 753 19.88 13.02 -4.86
C PRO A 753 21.16 12.90 -5.70
N ASN A 754 21.74 11.70 -5.71
CA ASN A 754 22.95 11.45 -6.49
C ASN A 754 22.65 11.52 -8.00
N ILE A 755 23.03 12.63 -8.65
CA ILE A 755 22.86 12.86 -10.09
C ILE A 755 23.69 11.91 -10.97
N LYS A 756 24.71 11.24 -10.40
CA LYS A 756 25.49 10.22 -11.09
C LYS A 756 24.83 8.84 -11.02
N SER A 757 23.72 8.71 -10.30
CA SER A 757 22.99 7.45 -10.27
C SER A 757 22.36 7.20 -11.64
N PRO A 758 22.60 6.03 -12.24
CA PRO A 758 22.14 5.77 -13.60
C PRO A 758 20.60 5.73 -13.67
N GLU A 759 19.93 5.30 -12.61
CA GLU A 759 18.46 5.32 -12.48
C GLU A 759 17.89 6.72 -12.63
N LEU A 760 18.49 7.70 -11.95
CA LEU A 760 18.03 9.08 -11.99
C LEU A 760 18.35 9.72 -13.35
N GLN A 761 19.52 9.44 -13.93
CA GLN A 761 19.89 9.96 -15.24
C GLN A 761 18.92 9.50 -16.34
N GLU A 762 18.56 8.22 -16.32
CA GLU A 762 17.60 7.66 -17.27
C GLU A 762 16.20 8.23 -17.04
N LYS A 763 15.76 8.37 -15.78
CA LYS A 763 14.48 9.02 -15.47
C LYS A 763 14.45 10.48 -15.93
N MET A 764 15.54 11.22 -15.75
CA MET A 764 15.66 12.59 -16.26
C MET A 764 15.57 12.63 -17.79
N ALA A 765 16.31 11.74 -18.49
CA ALA A 765 16.28 11.65 -19.95
C ALA A 765 14.87 11.31 -20.47
N TYR A 766 14.17 10.37 -19.81
CA TYR A 766 12.80 10.01 -20.13
C TYR A 766 11.83 11.20 -19.99
N LEU A 767 11.90 11.94 -18.88
CA LEU A 767 11.04 13.11 -18.67
C LEU A 767 11.35 14.22 -19.68
N ASP A 768 12.62 14.46 -20.00
CA ASP A 768 13.03 15.47 -20.98
C ASP A 768 12.58 15.15 -22.41
N GLN A 769 12.33 13.87 -22.72
CA GLN A 769 11.80 13.41 -24.01
C GLN A 769 10.27 13.40 -24.06
N THR A 770 9.62 13.06 -22.94
CA THR A 770 8.17 12.80 -22.89
C THR A 770 7.36 14.05 -22.58
N LEU A 771 7.89 14.95 -21.75
CA LEU A 771 7.18 16.16 -21.34
C LEU A 771 7.55 17.37 -22.23
N PRO A 772 6.59 18.24 -22.56
CA PRO A 772 6.84 19.40 -23.39
C PRO A 772 7.75 20.39 -22.64
N ARG A 773 8.72 20.97 -23.36
CA ARG A 773 9.58 22.02 -22.81
C ARG A 773 8.85 23.35 -22.85
N ILE A 774 8.63 23.93 -21.68
CA ILE A 774 8.05 25.26 -21.53
C ILE A 774 9.18 26.30 -21.56
N PRO A 775 9.17 27.27 -22.50
CA PRO A 775 10.18 28.32 -22.56
C PRO A 775 10.29 29.08 -21.23
N GLY A 776 11.51 29.25 -20.72
CA GLY A 776 11.78 29.96 -19.45
C GLY A 776 11.72 29.09 -18.18
N GLN A 777 11.32 27.81 -18.28
CA GLN A 777 11.39 26.85 -17.18
C GLN A 777 12.60 25.90 -17.32
N PRO A 778 13.12 25.36 -16.20
CA PRO A 778 14.16 24.33 -16.27
C PRO A 778 13.62 23.09 -17.02
N PRO A 779 14.49 22.33 -17.71
CA PRO A 779 14.12 21.04 -18.29
C PRO A 779 13.43 20.14 -17.26
N PRO A 780 12.40 19.36 -17.64
CA PRO A 780 11.67 18.48 -16.72
C PRO A 780 12.57 17.59 -15.85
N GLY A 781 13.64 17.04 -16.41
CA GLY A 781 14.62 16.24 -15.67
C GLY A 781 15.36 17.05 -14.58
N LYS A 782 15.74 18.30 -14.87
CA LYS A 782 16.34 19.18 -13.85
C LYS A 782 15.31 19.60 -12.80
N ALA A 783 14.08 19.87 -13.21
CA ALA A 783 12.98 20.18 -12.31
C ALA A 783 12.72 19.03 -11.33
N LEU A 784 12.73 17.77 -11.80
CA LEU A 784 12.61 16.58 -10.96
C LEU A 784 13.66 16.56 -9.84
N VAL A 785 14.93 16.79 -10.17
CA VAL A 785 16.04 16.74 -9.19
C VAL A 785 15.85 17.80 -8.09
N GLU A 786 15.43 19.01 -8.48
CA GLU A 786 15.12 20.07 -7.53
C GLU A 786 13.86 19.76 -6.70
N ASN A 787 12.85 19.14 -7.31
CA ASN A 787 11.59 18.78 -6.65
C ASN A 787 11.80 17.68 -5.61
N LEU A 788 12.58 16.64 -5.93
CA LEU A 788 12.98 15.59 -4.97
C LEU A 788 13.70 16.18 -3.75
N CYS A 789 14.61 17.13 -3.98
CA CYS A 789 15.32 17.83 -2.92
C CYS A 789 14.36 18.63 -2.02
N MET A 790 13.47 19.43 -2.62
CA MET A 790 12.53 20.26 -1.85
C MET A 790 11.45 19.46 -1.13
N LYS A 791 10.98 18.34 -1.69
CA LYS A 791 10.08 17.42 -0.99
C LYS A 791 10.70 16.91 0.31
N ALA A 792 11.95 16.49 0.26
CA ALA A 792 12.66 15.99 1.45
C ALA A 792 12.87 17.10 2.51
N VAL A 793 13.15 18.33 2.07
CA VAL A 793 13.23 19.51 2.96
C VAL A 793 11.87 19.80 3.59
N ASN A 794 10.80 19.88 2.78
CA ASN A 794 9.44 20.19 3.23
C ASN A 794 8.89 19.15 4.22
N GLN A 795 9.19 17.87 3.99
CA GLN A 795 8.87 16.78 4.92
C GLN A 795 9.60 16.89 6.25
N SER A 796 10.85 17.39 6.24
CA SER A 796 11.64 17.54 7.46
C SER A 796 11.16 18.73 8.29
N ILE A 797 10.93 19.89 7.67
CA ILE A 797 10.51 21.12 8.36
C ILE A 797 9.08 21.05 8.87
N GLY A 798 8.18 20.34 8.17
CA GLY A 798 6.79 20.14 8.58
C GLY A 798 6.59 19.30 9.85
N ARG A 799 7.68 18.83 10.48
CA ARG A 799 7.61 17.99 11.70
C ARG A 799 7.72 18.76 13.00
N ALA A 800 8.22 19.98 12.96
CA ALA A 800 8.47 20.81 14.14
C ALA A 800 7.20 21.42 14.75
N ILE A 801 6.09 21.34 14.02
CA ILE A 801 4.90 22.13 14.28
C ILE A 801 3.68 21.21 14.30
N ARG A 802 2.92 21.19 15.41
CA ARG A 802 1.85 20.18 15.61
C ARG A 802 0.48 20.71 15.99
N HIS A 803 0.38 21.86 16.65
CA HIS A 803 -0.91 22.40 17.05
C HIS A 803 -0.90 23.93 17.06
N GLN A 804 -2.08 24.55 17.16
CA GLN A 804 -2.24 26.01 17.08
C GLN A 804 -1.33 26.82 18.03
N LYS A 805 -1.05 26.29 19.23
CA LYS A 805 -0.23 26.96 20.25
C LYS A 805 1.27 26.70 20.11
N ASP A 806 1.66 25.93 19.10
CA ASP A 806 3.06 25.53 18.92
C ASP A 806 3.86 26.67 18.27
N PHE A 807 5.18 26.63 18.45
CA PHE A 807 6.08 27.58 17.82
C PHE A 807 7.43 26.92 17.54
N ALA A 808 8.01 27.29 16.39
CA ALA A 808 9.33 26.81 15.98
C ALA A 808 10.05 27.83 15.09
N SER A 809 11.36 27.90 15.24
CA SER A 809 12.23 28.59 14.28
C SER A 809 12.80 27.59 13.27
N ILE A 810 12.71 27.88 11.99
CA ILE A 810 13.22 27.04 10.90
C ILE A 810 14.40 27.77 10.29
N VAL A 811 15.59 27.18 10.32
CA VAL A 811 16.82 27.80 9.79
C VAL A 811 17.31 27.00 8.60
N LEU A 812 17.27 27.61 7.41
CA LEU A 812 17.75 27.04 6.16
C LEU A 812 19.18 27.56 5.89
N LEU A 813 20.18 26.69 6.07
CA LEU A 813 21.59 27.02 5.86
C LEU A 813 22.03 26.66 4.44
N ASP A 814 21.71 27.51 3.47
CA ASP A 814 22.32 27.49 2.13
C ASP A 814 21.89 28.75 1.37
N HIS A 815 22.82 29.42 0.69
CA HIS A 815 22.47 30.59 -0.15
C HIS A 815 21.49 30.24 -1.28
N ARG A 816 21.45 28.97 -1.73
CA ARG A 816 20.57 28.53 -2.82
C ARG A 816 19.09 28.59 -2.46
N TYR A 817 18.73 28.53 -1.17
CA TYR A 817 17.36 28.73 -0.73
C TYR A 817 16.85 30.15 -1.02
N ALA A 818 17.72 31.14 -1.17
CA ALA A 818 17.33 32.51 -1.50
C ALA A 818 16.90 32.69 -2.97
N ARG A 819 17.09 31.69 -3.84
CA ARG A 819 16.72 31.79 -5.25
C ARG A 819 15.20 31.74 -5.41
N PRO A 820 14.57 32.62 -6.22
CA PRO A 820 13.12 32.66 -6.36
C PRO A 820 12.46 31.32 -6.75
N PRO A 821 13.03 30.51 -7.68
CA PRO A 821 12.44 29.20 -8.02
C PRO A 821 12.46 28.20 -6.87
N VAL A 822 13.41 28.31 -5.94
CA VAL A 822 13.54 27.42 -4.78
C VAL A 822 12.57 27.86 -3.68
N LEU A 823 12.45 29.16 -3.43
CA LEU A 823 11.44 29.72 -2.51
C LEU A 823 10.02 29.37 -2.95
N GLY A 824 9.74 29.38 -4.26
CA GLY A 824 8.44 29.01 -4.81
C GLY A 824 8.02 27.56 -4.52
N LYS A 825 8.97 26.66 -4.21
CA LYS A 825 8.74 25.24 -3.89
C LYS A 825 8.53 24.99 -2.39
N LEU A 826 8.62 26.02 -1.54
CA LEU A 826 8.25 25.94 -0.14
C LEU A 826 6.72 26.02 0.01
N PRO A 827 6.13 25.37 1.03
CA PRO A 827 4.71 25.53 1.37
C PRO A 827 4.36 26.99 1.59
N ALA A 828 3.16 27.41 1.16
CA ALA A 828 2.73 28.81 1.22
C ALA A 828 2.88 29.41 2.64
N TRP A 829 2.50 28.64 3.67
CA TRP A 829 2.58 29.08 5.07
C TRP A 829 4.01 29.32 5.59
N ILE A 830 5.04 28.76 4.94
CA ILE A 830 6.45 29.05 5.22
C ILE A 830 6.93 30.17 4.30
N ARG A 831 6.72 30.01 3.00
CA ARG A 831 7.22 30.87 1.93
C ARG A 831 6.91 32.34 2.19
N ASP A 832 5.68 32.65 2.56
CA ASP A 832 5.20 34.02 2.72
C ASP A 832 5.84 34.73 3.94
N ARG A 833 6.57 33.99 4.78
CA ARG A 833 7.22 34.48 6.01
C ARG A 833 8.74 34.37 5.99
N VAL A 834 9.33 33.84 4.92
CA VAL A 834 10.78 33.58 4.85
C VAL A 834 11.55 34.90 4.90
N GLU A 835 12.43 35.05 5.90
CA GLU A 835 13.39 36.15 5.94
C GLU A 835 14.76 35.67 5.44
N VAL A 836 15.22 36.25 4.32
CA VAL A 836 16.57 36.00 3.81
C VAL A 836 17.54 36.95 4.51
N LYS A 837 18.47 36.40 5.30
CA LYS A 837 19.53 37.15 5.98
C LYS A 837 20.88 36.82 5.36
N ALA A 838 21.56 37.86 4.86
CA ALA A 838 22.87 37.70 4.22
C ALA A 838 23.97 37.25 5.20
N THR A 839 23.87 37.63 6.48
CA THR A 839 24.89 37.38 7.51
C THR A 839 24.30 36.77 8.79
N PHE A 840 25.15 36.07 9.55
CA PHE A 840 24.75 35.38 10.78
C PHE A 840 24.24 36.32 11.89
N GLY A 841 24.86 37.50 12.07
CA GLY A 841 24.52 38.43 13.16
C GLY A 841 23.04 38.84 13.19
N PRO A 842 22.48 39.37 12.09
CA PRO A 842 21.06 39.69 11.97
C PRO A 842 20.14 38.49 12.17
N ALA A 843 20.52 37.31 11.67
CA ALA A 843 19.75 36.07 11.85
C ALA A 843 19.70 35.64 13.32
N PHE A 844 20.84 35.70 14.01
CA PHE A 844 20.94 35.38 15.43
C PHE A 844 20.14 36.36 16.30
N ALA A 845 20.17 37.65 15.97
CA ALA A 845 19.36 38.67 16.65
C ALA A 845 17.85 38.41 16.50
N ALA A 846 17.39 38.07 15.30
CA ALA A 846 16.00 37.72 15.02
C ALA A 846 15.56 36.46 15.81
N MET A 847 16.37 35.41 15.80
CA MET A 847 16.10 34.18 16.54
C MET A 847 16.03 34.42 18.06
N ARG A 848 16.97 35.21 18.61
CA ARG A 848 16.97 35.55 20.04
C ARG A 848 15.74 36.36 20.44
N LYS A 849 15.30 37.28 19.58
CA LYS A 849 14.06 38.06 19.78
C LYS A 849 12.84 37.13 19.80
N PHE A 850 12.73 36.26 18.81
CA PHE A 850 11.61 35.33 18.65
C PHE A 850 11.43 34.39 19.85
N HIS A 851 12.51 33.79 20.36
CA HIS A 851 12.44 32.88 21.52
C HIS A 851 12.27 33.62 22.86
N ARG A 852 12.73 34.86 22.98
CA ARG A 852 12.50 35.68 24.19
C ARG A 852 11.06 36.11 24.37
N GLU A 853 10.36 36.38 23.26
CA GLU A 853 8.95 36.78 23.27
C GLU A 853 8.01 35.59 23.53
N ARG A 854 8.52 34.35 23.51
CA ARG A 854 7.74 33.11 23.61
C ARG A 854 8.41 32.10 24.56
N PRO A 855 8.39 32.34 25.89
CA PRO A 855 8.77 31.29 26.83
C PRO A 855 7.81 30.11 26.63
N GLY A 856 8.35 28.89 26.54
CA GLY A 856 7.56 27.67 26.38
C GLY A 856 6.49 27.52 27.47
N PRO A 857 5.49 26.65 27.27
CA PRO A 857 4.49 26.41 28.31
C PRO A 857 5.21 25.89 29.57
N SER A 858 5.22 26.70 30.63
CA SER A 858 5.69 26.32 31.96
C SER A 858 4.91 25.16 32.54
#